data_AF-A0A395RF49-F1
#
_entry.id   AF-A0A395RF49-F1
#
_cell.length_a   1.000
_cell.length_b   1.000
_cell.length_c   1.000
_cell.angle_alpha   90.00
_cell.angle_beta   90.00
_cell.angle_gamma   90.00
#
_symmetry.space_group_name_H-M   'P 1'
#
loop_
_entity.id
_entity.type
_entity.pdbx_description
1 polymer ?
#
loop_
_entity_poly.entity_id
_entity_poly.type
_entity_poly.pdbx_seq_one_letter_code
_entity_poly.pdbx_strand_id
1 'polypeptide(L)'
;MQLQPIDIIFHAPIALSDGVVLSAMIWLPKNAESYPVPAILEYLPYRKSDMTAVRDAMNHPYVAGHGYACVRVDMRGTGDSQGLLLGEYLKQEQDDALEILKWIATQKWCTGSIGMIGISWGGFNGLQVAARRPPELRAVITMCSTDDRYNDDIHYMGGCLLTENLTWAASMLSINSSPPDPAIVGDEWRDMWLKRLDSGGFYAEEWHKNQRRNDFWKHASVCEDYSSIQCPVYLVGGWMDPYTNTIFRMLENLKVPRKGLIGPWGHKYPNFGYPGPQIGFLQESIRWWDKWLKGIETGIMDEPMLRCFLSETSRPAPYVETRPGSWVAEDSWSDKKCSFQHLSLSPGKLTDGASNSNDKIDICSPQTLGFAGGRWLIFGVEGEGPADQRLEAGGSLVFDTEPFTKPTDFLGPPTLDLHIASNKSNALIAATLSEVLPDGAVTKISHGLLNLTHREGHQDMKPLEPGEFYEVTLKLNHFGNRISPGSRLRLALSSTYFPMVWPSPQATTLTIDCAKGGLGLPIRQDNPLDSQLRPFRPAVNGALSQIELRPVNHKTFVSQDWDTQEATLHVDWDDGKWKIDQTGWVYGWWTMTKASVLPDDPLSACVEQGWEREFERDEKKLKQEGWVRMRMTETSMIITAYINAFEQGKKIFSRNYRFEVMRDGA
;
A
#
# COMPACT_ATOMS: atom_id res chain seq x y z
N MET A 1 29.73 -18.17 4.78
CA MET A 1 29.58 -19.26 3.80
C MET A 1 29.67 -18.63 2.42
N GLN A 2 30.43 -19.22 1.50
CA GLN A 2 30.51 -18.72 0.12
C GLN A 2 29.16 -19.00 -0.57
N LEU A 3 28.60 -18.01 -1.27
CA LEU A 3 27.35 -18.19 -2.01
C LEU A 3 27.54 -19.26 -3.10
N GLN A 4 26.52 -20.10 -3.29
CA GLN A 4 26.52 -21.04 -4.40
C GLN A 4 26.48 -20.28 -5.74
N PRO A 5 27.19 -20.75 -6.78
CA PRO A 5 27.04 -20.19 -8.11
C PRO A 5 25.63 -20.48 -8.63
N ILE A 6 25.05 -19.52 -9.34
CA ILE A 6 23.71 -19.60 -9.92
C ILE A 6 23.76 -19.40 -11.43
N ASP A 7 22.77 -19.94 -12.12
CA ASP A 7 22.40 -19.59 -13.49
C ASP A 7 21.13 -18.72 -13.47
N ILE A 8 21.05 -17.80 -14.42
CA ILE A 8 19.88 -16.94 -14.61
C ILE A 8 19.21 -17.32 -15.92
N ILE A 9 18.00 -17.83 -15.84
CA ILE A 9 17.14 -18.15 -16.97
C ILE A 9 16.19 -16.97 -17.14
N PHE A 10 16.47 -16.09 -18.10
CA PHE A 10 15.68 -14.86 -18.33
C PHE A 10 14.24 -15.12 -18.82
N HIS A 11 14.01 -16.28 -19.42
CA HIS A 11 12.69 -16.73 -19.84
C HIS A 11 12.57 -18.26 -19.76
N ALA A 12 11.62 -18.72 -18.96
CA ALA A 12 11.15 -20.10 -18.87
C ALA A 12 9.63 -20.09 -19.13
N PRO A 13 9.15 -20.74 -20.20
CA PRO A 13 7.72 -20.80 -20.49
C PRO A 13 7.00 -21.79 -19.56
N ILE A 14 5.86 -21.36 -19.01
CA ILE A 14 4.97 -22.20 -18.20
C ILE A 14 3.66 -22.36 -18.97
N ALA A 15 3.44 -23.53 -19.55
CA ALA A 15 2.18 -23.86 -20.22
C ALA A 15 1.12 -24.23 -19.19
N LEU A 16 0.01 -23.49 -19.20
CA LEU A 16 -1.16 -23.76 -18.37
C LEU A 16 -2.12 -24.73 -19.07
N SER A 17 -3.05 -25.30 -18.31
CA SER A 17 -4.02 -26.28 -18.79
C SER A 17 -4.97 -25.76 -19.87
N ASP A 18 -5.20 -24.44 -19.92
CA ASP A 18 -6.02 -23.76 -20.93
C ASP A 18 -5.24 -23.38 -22.21
N GLY A 19 -3.95 -23.72 -22.28
CA GLY A 19 -3.08 -23.45 -23.41
C GLY A 19 -2.38 -22.08 -23.36
N VAL A 20 -2.66 -21.23 -22.37
CA VAL A 20 -1.91 -19.98 -22.17
C VAL A 20 -0.51 -20.28 -21.67
N VAL A 21 0.49 -19.58 -22.23
CA VAL A 21 1.87 -19.67 -21.79
C VAL A 21 2.25 -18.43 -20.99
N LEU A 22 2.66 -18.64 -19.73
CA LEU A 22 3.22 -17.61 -18.87
C LEU A 22 4.74 -17.54 -19.00
N SER A 23 5.30 -16.37 -18.77
CA SER A 23 6.74 -16.10 -18.80
C SER A 23 7.30 -16.00 -17.38
N ALA A 24 8.27 -16.86 -17.07
CA ALA A 24 9.01 -16.83 -15.81
C ALA A 24 10.47 -16.46 -16.02
N MET A 25 11.06 -15.79 -15.04
CA MET A 25 12.51 -15.66 -14.87
C MET A 25 12.95 -16.47 -13.66
N ILE A 26 14.03 -17.23 -13.79
CA ILE A 26 14.49 -18.17 -12.77
C ILE A 26 15.95 -17.91 -12.40
N TRP A 27 16.23 -17.74 -11.12
CA TRP A 27 17.58 -17.80 -10.56
C TRP A 27 17.78 -19.17 -9.91
N LEU A 28 18.65 -19.98 -10.50
CA LEU A 28 18.77 -21.41 -10.18
C LEU A 28 20.19 -21.76 -9.73
N PRO A 29 20.40 -22.44 -8.58
CA PRO A 29 21.71 -22.96 -8.22
C PRO A 29 22.24 -23.92 -9.29
N LYS A 30 23.51 -23.79 -9.70
CA LYS A 30 24.08 -24.57 -10.83
C LYS A 30 24.00 -26.08 -10.65
N ASN A 31 23.97 -26.56 -9.42
CA ASN A 31 23.91 -27.98 -9.08
C ASN A 31 22.49 -28.48 -8.78
N ALA A 32 21.45 -27.66 -8.97
CA ALA A 32 20.09 -27.96 -8.54
C ALA A 32 19.47 -29.18 -9.23
N GLU A 33 19.84 -29.51 -10.47
CA GLU A 33 19.34 -30.75 -11.10
C GLU A 33 19.87 -32.03 -10.44
N SER A 34 21.11 -31.99 -9.94
CA SER A 34 21.71 -33.12 -9.23
C SER A 34 21.34 -33.12 -7.74
N TYR A 35 21.07 -31.94 -7.18
CA TYR A 35 20.71 -31.71 -5.79
C TYR A 35 19.51 -30.75 -5.72
N PRO A 36 18.29 -31.27 -5.88
CA PRO A 36 17.08 -30.44 -5.93
C PRO A 36 16.95 -29.53 -4.72
N VAL A 37 16.47 -28.31 -4.95
CA VAL A 37 16.30 -27.27 -3.93
C VAL A 37 14.83 -26.86 -3.80
N PRO A 38 14.40 -26.36 -2.63
CA PRO A 38 13.10 -25.70 -2.53
C PRO A 38 13.02 -24.46 -3.43
N ALA A 39 11.80 -24.10 -3.82
CA ALA A 39 11.55 -22.94 -4.66
C ALA A 39 10.92 -21.77 -3.89
N ILE A 40 11.17 -20.54 -4.33
CA ILE A 40 10.54 -19.32 -3.87
C ILE A 40 9.83 -18.69 -5.06
N LEU A 41 8.50 -18.63 -5.01
CA LEU A 41 7.67 -18.02 -6.05
C LEU A 41 7.35 -16.56 -5.69
N GLU A 42 7.53 -15.67 -6.66
CA GLU A 42 6.97 -14.32 -6.66
C GLU A 42 6.16 -14.11 -7.95
N TYR A 43 4.87 -13.82 -7.80
CA TYR A 43 3.86 -13.79 -8.87
C TYR A 43 3.06 -12.49 -8.75
N LEU A 44 3.14 -11.61 -9.75
CA LEU A 44 2.51 -10.28 -9.73
C LEU A 44 2.57 -9.61 -11.12
N PRO A 45 1.75 -8.57 -11.40
CA PRO A 45 1.57 -8.01 -12.75
C PRO A 45 2.63 -6.96 -13.13
N TYR A 46 3.55 -6.64 -12.22
CA TYR A 46 4.62 -5.68 -12.42
C TYR A 46 5.81 -6.36 -13.11
N ARG A 47 5.87 -6.15 -14.41
CA ARG A 47 6.81 -6.68 -15.41
C ARG A 47 8.22 -7.01 -14.88
N LYS A 48 8.61 -8.29 -14.95
CA LYS A 48 9.92 -8.82 -14.52
C LYS A 48 11.11 -8.31 -15.34
N SER A 49 10.87 -7.93 -16.59
CA SER A 49 11.92 -7.54 -17.56
C SER A 49 12.24 -6.04 -17.51
N ASP A 50 11.47 -5.23 -16.77
CA ASP A 50 11.75 -3.79 -16.58
C ASP A 50 11.37 -3.28 -15.19
N MET A 51 10.09 -2.95 -14.95
CA MET A 51 9.58 -2.26 -13.77
C MET A 51 10.09 -2.83 -12.45
N THR A 52 10.04 -4.16 -12.27
CA THR A 52 10.58 -4.81 -11.06
C THR A 52 11.98 -5.37 -11.24
N ALA A 53 12.59 -5.28 -12.43
CA ALA A 53 13.87 -5.94 -12.73
C ALA A 53 14.99 -5.55 -11.74
N VAL A 54 15.09 -4.27 -11.38
CA VAL A 54 16.08 -3.78 -10.40
C VAL A 54 15.83 -4.41 -9.03
N ARG A 55 14.58 -4.37 -8.55
CA ARG A 55 14.15 -4.96 -7.27
C ARG A 55 14.41 -6.46 -7.22
N ASP A 56 14.07 -7.15 -8.31
CA ASP A 56 14.20 -8.59 -8.45
C ASP A 56 15.69 -9.00 -8.42
N ALA A 57 16.56 -8.23 -9.08
CA ALA A 57 18.02 -8.41 -9.04
C ALA A 57 18.65 -8.06 -7.68
N MET A 58 18.05 -7.18 -6.89
CA MET A 58 18.49 -6.90 -5.52
C MET A 58 18.23 -8.07 -4.56
N ASN A 59 17.18 -8.86 -4.81
CA ASN A 59 16.68 -9.86 -3.86
C ASN A 59 16.98 -11.32 -4.28
N HIS A 60 16.54 -11.74 -5.46
CA HIS A 60 16.54 -13.15 -5.86
C HIS A 60 17.94 -13.78 -5.99
N PRO A 61 18.98 -13.11 -6.53
CA PRO A 61 20.31 -13.70 -6.61
C PRO A 61 20.88 -14.11 -5.25
N TYR A 62 20.64 -13.29 -4.22
CA TYR A 62 21.10 -13.59 -2.86
C TYR A 62 20.39 -14.83 -2.31
N VAL A 63 19.06 -14.91 -2.48
CA VAL A 63 18.27 -16.05 -2.01
C VAL A 63 18.66 -17.33 -2.76
N ALA A 64 18.84 -17.25 -4.08
CA ALA A 64 19.27 -18.38 -4.88
C ALA A 64 20.67 -18.88 -4.49
N GLY A 65 21.60 -17.97 -4.21
CA GLY A 65 22.93 -18.31 -3.71
C GLY A 65 22.94 -19.03 -2.34
N HIS A 66 21.82 -19.07 -1.63
CA HIS A 66 21.61 -19.84 -0.39
C HIS A 66 20.87 -21.17 -0.61
N GLY A 67 20.84 -21.66 -1.85
CA GLY A 67 20.30 -22.98 -2.19
C GLY A 67 18.76 -22.98 -2.28
N TYR A 68 18.23 -22.04 -3.07
CA TYR A 68 16.81 -21.92 -3.42
C TYR A 68 16.68 -21.66 -4.92
N ALA A 69 15.64 -22.16 -5.56
CA ALA A 69 15.27 -21.71 -6.90
C ALA A 69 14.30 -20.52 -6.77
N CYS A 70 14.68 -19.32 -7.23
CA CYS A 70 13.77 -18.18 -7.23
C CYS A 70 13.04 -18.10 -8.57
N VAL A 71 11.71 -18.11 -8.56
CA VAL A 71 10.86 -18.11 -9.75
C VAL A 71 9.99 -16.85 -9.74
N ARG A 72 10.28 -15.91 -10.63
CA ARG A 72 9.53 -14.66 -10.80
C ARG A 72 8.65 -14.78 -12.05
N VAL A 73 7.34 -14.73 -11.90
CA VAL A 73 6.38 -14.97 -12.99
C VAL A 73 5.59 -13.71 -13.32
N ASP A 74 5.62 -13.30 -14.59
CA ASP A 74 4.68 -12.29 -15.09
C ASP A 74 3.28 -12.89 -15.11
N MET A 75 2.31 -12.23 -14.48
CA MET A 75 0.92 -12.67 -14.50
C MET A 75 0.36 -12.75 -15.93
N ARG A 76 -0.66 -13.59 -16.11
CA ARG A 76 -1.45 -13.67 -17.35
C ARG A 76 -1.77 -12.27 -17.87
N GLY A 77 -1.46 -12.02 -19.14
CA GLY A 77 -1.71 -10.76 -19.82
C GLY A 77 -0.76 -9.62 -19.48
N THR A 78 0.27 -9.84 -18.66
CA THR A 78 1.25 -8.83 -18.27
C THR A 78 2.65 -9.22 -18.70
N GLY A 79 3.55 -8.23 -18.79
CA GLY A 79 4.94 -8.45 -19.21
C GLY A 79 5.03 -9.28 -20.48
N ASP A 80 5.74 -10.40 -20.40
CA ASP A 80 5.96 -11.32 -21.52
C ASP A 80 4.97 -12.51 -21.56
N SER A 81 3.99 -12.55 -20.64
CA SER A 81 2.99 -13.62 -20.57
C SER A 81 1.83 -13.42 -21.55
N GLN A 82 1.32 -14.53 -22.10
CA GLN A 82 0.13 -14.54 -22.94
C GLN A 82 -1.16 -14.29 -22.14
N GLY A 83 -2.29 -14.15 -22.83
CA GLY A 83 -3.60 -13.90 -22.24
C GLY A 83 -3.90 -12.42 -21.97
N LEU A 84 -4.88 -12.16 -21.10
CA LEU A 84 -5.32 -10.82 -20.70
C LEU A 84 -5.52 -10.80 -19.18
N LEU A 85 -5.16 -9.68 -18.54
CA LEU A 85 -5.53 -9.38 -17.15
C LEU A 85 -6.81 -8.56 -17.19
N LEU A 86 -7.93 -9.14 -16.74
CA LEU A 86 -9.25 -8.53 -16.88
C LEU A 86 -9.74 -7.79 -15.64
N GLY A 87 -8.99 -7.85 -14.56
CA GLY A 87 -9.36 -7.25 -13.29
C GLY A 87 -8.32 -7.60 -12.23
N GLU A 88 -8.64 -7.22 -11.00
CA GLU A 88 -7.75 -7.35 -9.86
C GLU A 88 -8.14 -8.52 -8.95
N TYR A 89 -7.15 -9.33 -8.56
CA TYR A 89 -7.25 -10.49 -7.67
C TYR A 89 -8.33 -11.52 -8.09
N LEU A 90 -8.48 -11.71 -9.41
CA LEU A 90 -9.49 -12.60 -9.97
C LEU A 90 -9.26 -14.06 -9.54
N LYS A 91 -10.34 -14.84 -9.48
CA LYS A 91 -10.23 -16.31 -9.34
C LYS A 91 -9.26 -16.93 -10.34
N GLN A 92 -9.24 -16.44 -11.59
CA GLN A 92 -8.33 -16.92 -12.62
C GLN A 92 -6.85 -16.74 -12.24
N GLU A 93 -6.48 -15.60 -11.66
CA GLU A 93 -5.12 -15.37 -11.16
C GLU A 93 -4.73 -16.41 -10.10
N GLN A 94 -5.65 -16.71 -9.17
CA GLN A 94 -5.41 -17.72 -8.15
C GLN A 94 -5.30 -19.12 -8.74
N ASP A 95 -6.12 -19.48 -9.72
CA ASP A 95 -6.07 -20.78 -10.38
C ASP A 95 -4.77 -20.95 -11.18
N ASP A 96 -4.33 -19.91 -11.90
CA ASP A 96 -3.03 -19.89 -12.57
C ASP A 96 -1.88 -20.11 -11.56
N ALA A 97 -1.94 -19.48 -10.38
CA ALA A 97 -0.95 -19.70 -9.33
C ALA A 97 -0.90 -21.15 -8.84
N LEU A 98 -2.05 -21.82 -8.70
CA LEU A 98 -2.09 -23.25 -8.34
C LEU A 98 -1.43 -24.15 -9.41
N GLU A 99 -1.59 -23.80 -10.69
CA GLU A 99 -0.92 -24.50 -11.79
C GLU A 99 0.59 -24.22 -11.82
N ILE A 100 1.01 -22.98 -11.57
CA ILE A 100 2.43 -22.60 -11.44
C ILE A 100 3.09 -23.41 -10.32
N LEU A 101 2.45 -23.52 -9.14
CA LEU A 101 2.99 -24.29 -8.01
C LEU A 101 3.20 -25.76 -8.38
N LYS A 102 2.23 -26.38 -9.06
CA LYS A 102 2.37 -27.76 -9.57
C LYS A 102 3.49 -27.87 -10.60
N TRP A 103 3.56 -26.92 -11.54
CA TRP A 103 4.62 -26.90 -12.55
C TRP A 103 6.01 -26.85 -11.88
N ILE A 104 6.21 -25.92 -10.93
CA ILE A 104 7.46 -25.80 -10.16
C ILE A 104 7.79 -27.12 -9.44
N ALA A 105 6.81 -27.72 -8.74
CA ALA A 105 7.03 -28.94 -7.97
C ALA A 105 7.41 -30.16 -8.83
N THR A 106 7.08 -30.16 -10.12
CA THR A 106 7.44 -31.24 -11.05
C THR A 106 8.81 -31.05 -11.72
N GLN A 107 9.46 -29.90 -11.55
CA GLN A 107 10.77 -29.67 -12.13
C GLN A 107 11.84 -30.51 -11.44
N LYS A 108 12.78 -31.06 -12.22
CA LYS A 108 13.87 -31.90 -11.69
C LYS A 108 14.72 -31.19 -10.63
N TRP A 109 14.82 -29.87 -10.70
CA TRP A 109 15.58 -29.05 -9.78
C TRP A 109 14.82 -28.70 -8.48
N CYS A 110 13.54 -29.04 -8.36
CA CYS A 110 12.70 -28.69 -7.21
C CYS A 110 12.52 -29.88 -6.25
N THR A 111 12.52 -29.61 -4.95
CA THR A 111 12.17 -30.62 -3.92
C THR A 111 10.67 -30.87 -3.78
N GLY A 112 9.83 -30.06 -4.44
CA GLY A 112 8.38 -30.01 -4.23
C GLY A 112 7.94 -29.13 -3.06
N SER A 113 8.87 -28.56 -2.29
CA SER A 113 8.59 -27.56 -1.24
C SER A 113 8.72 -26.15 -1.82
N ILE A 114 7.63 -25.38 -1.76
CA ILE A 114 7.58 -24.03 -2.32
C ILE A 114 7.20 -23.02 -1.23
N GLY A 115 7.92 -21.90 -1.17
CA GLY A 115 7.49 -20.70 -0.45
C GLY A 115 6.99 -19.63 -1.41
N MET A 116 6.10 -18.75 -0.95
CA MET A 116 5.69 -17.57 -1.71
C MET A 116 6.11 -16.29 -1.00
N ILE A 117 6.62 -15.33 -1.77
CA ILE A 117 6.96 -13.98 -1.29
C ILE A 117 6.45 -12.93 -2.26
N GLY A 118 6.02 -11.80 -1.72
CA GLY A 118 5.76 -10.62 -2.53
C GLY A 118 5.41 -9.41 -1.68
N ILE A 119 5.47 -8.25 -2.32
CA ILE A 119 5.02 -6.96 -1.80
C ILE A 119 3.79 -6.48 -2.56
N SER A 120 2.91 -5.70 -1.92
CA SER A 120 1.74 -5.15 -2.59
C SER A 120 0.89 -6.29 -3.14
N TRP A 121 0.42 -6.21 -4.39
CA TRP A 121 -0.24 -7.30 -5.12
C TRP A 121 0.37 -8.69 -4.89
N GLY A 122 1.71 -8.83 -4.92
CA GLY A 122 2.38 -10.12 -4.68
C GLY A 122 2.30 -10.59 -3.21
N GLY A 123 2.14 -9.68 -2.27
CA GLY A 123 1.84 -10.01 -0.87
C GLY A 123 0.37 -10.44 -0.70
N PHE A 124 -0.55 -9.69 -1.31
CA PHE A 124 -1.99 -9.99 -1.28
C PHE A 124 -2.25 -11.38 -1.86
N ASN A 125 -1.74 -11.66 -3.06
CA ASN A 125 -1.98 -12.93 -3.70
C ASN A 125 -1.24 -14.09 -3.00
N GLY A 126 -0.12 -13.84 -2.31
CA GLY A 126 0.52 -14.83 -1.44
C GLY A 126 -0.44 -15.31 -0.35
N LEU A 127 -1.19 -14.40 0.28
CA LEU A 127 -2.23 -14.74 1.26
C LEU A 127 -3.43 -15.45 0.62
N GLN A 128 -3.89 -14.95 -0.54
CA GLN A 128 -5.05 -15.52 -1.25
C GLN A 128 -4.77 -16.94 -1.75
N VAL A 129 -3.57 -17.21 -2.27
CA VAL A 129 -3.15 -18.55 -2.70
C VAL A 129 -2.96 -19.47 -1.50
N ALA A 130 -2.42 -18.97 -0.38
CA ALA A 130 -2.35 -19.76 0.86
C ALA A 130 -3.74 -20.19 1.37
N ALA A 131 -4.75 -19.33 1.24
CA ALA A 131 -6.14 -19.65 1.57
C ALA A 131 -6.73 -20.78 0.69
N ARG A 132 -6.18 -20.99 -0.51
CA ARG A 132 -6.55 -22.10 -1.41
C ARG A 132 -5.89 -23.43 -1.04
N ARG A 133 -4.98 -23.44 -0.06
CA ARG A 133 -4.32 -24.62 0.53
C ARG A 133 -3.63 -25.56 -0.49
N PRO A 134 -2.84 -25.06 -1.46
CA PRO A 134 -2.06 -25.93 -2.33
C PRO A 134 -1.06 -26.77 -1.51
N PRO A 135 -0.96 -28.09 -1.72
CA PRO A 135 -0.07 -28.95 -0.95
C PRO A 135 1.42 -28.66 -1.16
N GLU A 136 1.78 -28.00 -2.26
CA GLU A 136 3.15 -27.60 -2.58
C GLU A 136 3.62 -26.38 -1.76
N LEU A 137 2.68 -25.52 -1.32
CA LEU A 137 2.99 -24.30 -0.58
C LEU A 137 3.20 -24.58 0.90
N ARG A 138 4.42 -24.29 1.39
CA ARG A 138 4.85 -24.62 2.75
C ARG A 138 5.01 -23.41 3.66
N ALA A 139 5.17 -22.19 3.12
CA ALA A 139 5.19 -20.97 3.90
C ALA A 139 5.02 -19.72 3.02
N VAL A 140 4.58 -18.62 3.62
CA VAL A 140 4.44 -17.31 2.97
C VAL A 140 5.24 -16.25 3.73
N ILE A 141 5.89 -15.35 2.99
CA ILE A 141 6.29 -14.01 3.47
C ILE A 141 5.44 -13.01 2.72
N THR A 142 4.57 -12.28 3.42
CA THR A 142 3.73 -11.25 2.82
C THR A 142 4.18 -9.88 3.27
N MET A 143 4.30 -8.93 2.33
CA MET A 143 4.84 -7.61 2.59
C MET A 143 3.88 -6.52 2.14
N CYS A 144 3.65 -5.51 2.98
CA CYS A 144 2.83 -4.33 2.67
C CYS A 144 1.54 -4.71 1.94
N SER A 145 0.76 -5.61 2.57
CA SER A 145 -0.40 -6.28 1.97
C SER A 145 -1.65 -6.14 2.81
N THR A 146 -2.83 -6.26 2.21
CA THR A 146 -4.10 -6.27 2.97
C THR A 146 -4.73 -7.65 3.15
N ASP A 147 -5.48 -7.81 4.24
CA ASP A 147 -6.44 -8.89 4.45
C ASP A 147 -7.88 -8.49 4.07
N ASP A 148 -8.14 -7.19 3.87
CA ASP A 148 -9.44 -6.61 3.55
C ASP A 148 -9.33 -5.63 2.36
N ARG A 149 -9.82 -6.05 1.19
CA ARG A 149 -9.77 -5.29 -0.06
C ARG A 149 -10.65 -4.04 -0.09
N TYR A 150 -11.64 -3.92 0.79
CA TYR A 150 -12.51 -2.75 0.80
C TYR A 150 -11.93 -1.66 1.69
N ASN A 151 -11.67 -1.98 2.97
CA ASN A 151 -11.40 -0.95 3.98
C ASN A 151 -9.92 -0.57 4.12
N ASP A 152 -9.01 -1.47 3.72
CA ASP A 152 -7.57 -1.32 3.89
C ASP A 152 -6.85 -1.58 2.56
N ASP A 153 -7.42 -1.08 1.46
CA ASP A 153 -6.82 -1.09 0.12
C ASP A 153 -6.92 0.29 -0.53
N ILE A 154 -6.29 0.48 -1.69
CA ILE A 154 -6.29 1.76 -2.44
C ILE A 154 -7.69 2.27 -2.81
N HIS A 155 -8.74 1.49 -2.58
CA HIS A 155 -10.10 1.78 -3.00
C HIS A 155 -10.86 2.65 -1.99
N TYR A 156 -11.00 2.18 -0.75
CA TYR A 156 -11.76 2.86 0.30
C TYR A 156 -11.05 2.77 1.65
N MET A 157 -11.29 3.78 2.50
CA MET A 157 -10.88 3.76 3.91
C MET A 157 -12.03 4.31 4.74
N GLY A 158 -12.58 3.50 5.65
CA GLY A 158 -13.73 3.89 6.48
C GLY A 158 -14.98 4.26 5.67
N GLY A 159 -15.16 3.66 4.49
CA GLY A 159 -16.25 4.02 3.56
C GLY A 159 -16.05 5.33 2.79
N CYS A 160 -14.90 5.99 2.93
CA CYS A 160 -14.51 7.13 2.09
C CYS A 160 -13.79 6.62 0.83
N LEU A 161 -14.15 7.15 -0.35
CA LEU A 161 -13.46 6.84 -1.60
C LEU A 161 -12.08 7.52 -1.64
N LEU A 162 -11.02 6.73 -1.73
CA LEU A 162 -9.66 7.23 -1.87
C LEU A 162 -9.43 7.76 -3.28
N THR A 163 -8.62 8.81 -3.41
CA THR A 163 -8.16 9.25 -4.75
C THR A 163 -7.24 8.22 -5.40
N GLU A 164 -6.58 7.39 -4.59
CA GLU A 164 -5.76 6.27 -5.05
C GLU A 164 -6.55 5.24 -5.88
N ASN A 165 -7.88 5.16 -5.72
CA ASN A 165 -8.73 4.31 -6.55
C ASN A 165 -8.60 4.66 -8.04
N LEU A 166 -8.64 5.96 -8.36
CA LEU A 166 -8.51 6.45 -9.74
C LEU A 166 -7.07 6.36 -10.24
N THR A 167 -6.10 6.82 -9.43
CA THR A 167 -4.70 6.88 -9.85
C THR A 167 -4.09 5.49 -9.99
N TRP A 168 -4.52 4.53 -9.18
CA TRP A 168 -4.16 3.14 -9.37
C TRP A 168 -4.78 2.55 -10.63
N ALA A 169 -6.03 2.89 -10.97
CA ALA A 169 -6.65 2.43 -12.22
C ALA A 169 -5.91 2.96 -13.46
N ALA A 170 -5.42 4.21 -13.40
CA ALA A 170 -4.57 4.80 -14.43
C ALA A 170 -3.21 4.09 -14.53
N SER A 171 -2.59 3.79 -13.38
CA SER A 171 -1.33 3.05 -13.30
C SER A 171 -1.44 1.64 -13.86
N MET A 172 -2.53 0.92 -13.53
CA MET A 172 -2.81 -0.41 -14.08
C MET A 172 -3.11 -0.37 -15.59
N LEU A 173 -3.86 0.62 -16.07
CA LEU A 173 -4.07 0.82 -17.51
C LEU A 173 -2.73 1.01 -18.25
N SER A 174 -1.81 1.78 -17.67
CA SER A 174 -0.45 2.00 -18.17
C SER A 174 0.38 0.71 -18.22
N ILE A 175 0.34 -0.09 -17.15
CA ILE A 175 1.11 -1.34 -17.04
C ILE A 175 0.54 -2.41 -17.98
N ASN A 176 -0.76 -2.69 -17.89
CA ASN A 176 -1.45 -3.78 -18.61
C ASN A 176 -1.43 -3.60 -20.12
N SER A 177 -1.38 -2.35 -20.59
CA SER A 177 -1.33 -2.01 -22.01
C SER A 177 0.09 -2.01 -22.60
N SER A 178 1.10 -2.35 -21.80
CA SER A 178 2.50 -2.36 -22.26
C SER A 178 2.79 -3.53 -23.23
N PRO A 179 3.62 -3.31 -24.26
CA PRO A 179 4.04 -4.37 -25.16
C PRO A 179 4.90 -5.43 -24.44
N PRO A 180 4.81 -6.72 -24.82
CA PRO A 180 5.82 -7.70 -24.42
C PRO A 180 7.14 -7.44 -25.15
N ASP A 181 8.23 -8.03 -24.69
CA ASP A 181 9.53 -7.95 -25.37
C ASP A 181 9.53 -8.82 -26.65
N PRO A 182 9.72 -8.24 -27.85
CA PRO A 182 9.78 -9.00 -29.10
C PRO A 182 10.87 -10.07 -29.14
N ALA A 183 11.95 -9.92 -28.36
CA ALA A 183 13.02 -10.92 -28.28
C ALA A 183 12.58 -12.19 -27.52
N ILE A 184 11.54 -12.10 -26.69
CA ILE A 184 11.03 -13.21 -25.89
C ILE A 184 9.86 -13.90 -26.60
N VAL A 185 8.88 -13.14 -27.07
CA VAL A 185 7.63 -13.71 -27.61
C VAL A 185 7.62 -13.82 -29.15
N GLY A 186 8.72 -13.44 -29.81
CA GLY A 186 8.85 -13.54 -31.27
C GLY A 186 7.80 -12.71 -32.02
N ASP A 187 7.38 -13.18 -33.19
CA ASP A 187 6.49 -12.43 -34.10
C ASP A 187 5.09 -12.14 -33.53
N GLU A 188 4.68 -12.83 -32.46
CA GLU A 188 3.39 -12.63 -31.79
C GLU A 188 3.33 -11.33 -30.95
N TRP A 189 4.47 -10.69 -30.68
CA TRP A 189 4.58 -9.53 -29.78
C TRP A 189 3.56 -8.43 -30.10
N ARG A 190 3.37 -8.16 -31.39
CA ARG A 190 2.54 -7.06 -31.88
C ARG A 190 1.07 -7.38 -31.70
N ASP A 191 0.66 -8.61 -31.99
CA ASP A 191 -0.72 -9.06 -31.83
C ASP A 191 -1.10 -9.13 -30.35
N MET A 192 -0.18 -9.59 -29.49
CA MET A 192 -0.35 -9.55 -28.03
C MET A 192 -0.55 -8.12 -27.54
N TRP A 193 0.29 -7.18 -28.00
CA TRP A 193 0.18 -5.79 -27.60
C TRP A 193 -1.13 -5.14 -28.04
N LEU A 194 -1.53 -5.33 -29.30
CA LEU A 194 -2.80 -4.80 -29.82
C LEU A 194 -4.01 -5.41 -29.10
N LYS A 195 -3.99 -6.70 -28.77
CA LYS A 195 -5.06 -7.34 -27.97
C LYS A 195 -5.16 -6.74 -26.56
N ARG A 196 -4.03 -6.44 -25.91
CA ARG A 196 -4.03 -5.78 -24.59
C ARG A 196 -4.67 -4.39 -24.68
N LEU A 197 -4.26 -3.59 -25.66
CA LEU A 197 -4.83 -2.26 -25.94
C LEU A 197 -6.34 -2.32 -26.24
N ASP A 198 -6.77 -3.30 -27.03
CA ASP A 198 -8.17 -3.49 -27.41
C ASP A 198 -9.05 -4.08 -26.29
N SER A 199 -8.47 -4.79 -25.33
CA SER A 199 -9.21 -5.32 -24.17
C SER A 199 -9.75 -4.22 -23.25
N GLY A 200 -9.18 -3.02 -23.33
CA GLY A 200 -9.57 -1.86 -22.53
C GLY A 200 -8.80 -1.75 -21.24
N GLY A 201 -8.60 -2.85 -20.50
CA GLY A 201 -7.71 -2.94 -19.34
C GLY A 201 -7.89 -1.86 -18.25
N PHE A 202 -9.03 -1.15 -18.23
CA PHE A 202 -9.27 0.02 -17.39
C PHE A 202 -10.35 -0.30 -16.35
N TYR A 203 -9.91 -0.61 -15.14
CA TYR A 203 -10.77 -1.17 -14.09
C TYR A 203 -11.57 -0.11 -13.30
N ALA A 204 -11.33 1.18 -13.57
CA ALA A 204 -11.97 2.27 -12.83
C ALA A 204 -13.50 2.15 -12.80
N GLU A 205 -14.15 1.80 -13.91
CA GLU A 205 -15.61 1.70 -13.94
C GLU A 205 -16.14 0.66 -12.95
N GLU A 206 -15.53 -0.54 -12.90
CA GLU A 206 -15.94 -1.60 -11.99
C GLU A 206 -15.70 -1.19 -10.52
N TRP A 207 -14.54 -0.63 -10.22
CA TRP A 207 -14.21 -0.20 -8.85
C TRP A 207 -15.13 0.91 -8.34
N HIS A 208 -15.49 1.86 -9.19
CA HIS A 208 -16.40 2.96 -8.83
C HIS A 208 -17.87 2.53 -8.81
N LYS A 209 -18.26 1.46 -9.53
CA LYS A 209 -19.60 0.85 -9.40
C LYS A 209 -19.76 0.10 -8.07
N ASN A 210 -18.69 -0.45 -7.53
CA ASN A 210 -18.70 -1.19 -6.26
C ASN A 210 -18.41 -0.27 -5.06
N GLN A 211 -19.31 0.67 -4.75
CA GLN A 211 -19.13 1.66 -3.68
C GLN A 211 -19.29 1.13 -2.24
N ARG A 212 -19.86 -0.07 -2.08
CA ARG A 212 -20.12 -0.71 -0.78
C ARG A 212 -19.38 -2.02 -0.68
N ARG A 213 -19.17 -2.52 0.55
CA ARG A 213 -18.58 -3.84 0.81
C ARG A 213 -19.54 -4.97 0.42
N ASN A 214 -19.58 -5.28 -0.87
CA ASN A 214 -20.36 -6.36 -1.47
C ASN A 214 -19.49 -7.58 -1.81
N ASP A 215 -20.04 -8.55 -2.55
CA ASP A 215 -19.35 -9.79 -2.89
C ASP A 215 -18.10 -9.59 -3.75
N PHE A 216 -18.02 -8.50 -4.51
CA PHE A 216 -16.83 -8.13 -5.28
C PHE A 216 -15.63 -7.91 -4.36
N TRP A 217 -15.81 -7.19 -3.25
CA TRP A 217 -14.74 -6.92 -2.29
C TRP A 217 -14.49 -8.07 -1.31
N LYS A 218 -15.54 -8.83 -0.95
CA LYS A 218 -15.38 -10.04 -0.13
C LYS A 218 -14.54 -11.08 -0.86
N HIS A 219 -14.68 -11.17 -2.19
CA HIS A 219 -13.80 -12.03 -2.99
C HIS A 219 -12.33 -11.63 -2.78
N ALA A 220 -11.52 -12.64 -2.41
CA ALA A 220 -10.08 -12.51 -2.20
C ALA A 220 -9.67 -11.61 -1.00
N SER A 221 -10.63 -11.19 -0.16
CA SER A 221 -10.35 -10.70 1.19
C SER A 221 -10.18 -11.91 2.13
N VAL A 222 -8.96 -12.15 2.62
CA VAL A 222 -8.71 -13.33 3.49
C VAL A 222 -9.27 -13.16 4.91
N CYS A 223 -9.68 -11.93 5.28
CA CYS A 223 -10.38 -11.68 6.53
C CYS A 223 -11.75 -12.35 6.64
N GLU A 224 -12.32 -12.81 5.51
CA GLU A 224 -13.58 -13.58 5.51
C GLU A 224 -13.44 -14.95 6.19
N ASP A 225 -12.25 -15.56 6.09
CA ASP A 225 -11.91 -16.80 6.80
C ASP A 225 -10.40 -16.96 6.97
N TYR A 226 -9.87 -16.48 8.10
CA TYR A 226 -8.45 -16.66 8.43
C TYR A 226 -8.05 -18.14 8.61
N SER A 227 -8.99 -19.06 8.88
CA SER A 227 -8.71 -20.50 9.01
C SER A 227 -8.48 -21.21 7.67
N SER A 228 -8.77 -20.51 6.56
CA SER A 228 -8.40 -20.95 5.21
C SER A 228 -6.89 -21.12 5.05
N ILE A 229 -6.09 -20.29 5.72
CA ILE A 229 -4.62 -20.33 5.67
C ILE A 229 -4.09 -21.37 6.66
N GLN A 230 -3.38 -22.37 6.14
CA GLN A 230 -2.85 -23.49 6.94
C GLN A 230 -1.32 -23.59 6.95
N CYS A 231 -0.63 -22.84 6.08
CA CYS A 231 0.82 -22.73 6.10
C CYS A 231 1.27 -21.56 7.00
N PRO A 232 2.50 -21.62 7.55
CA PRO A 232 3.14 -20.51 8.24
C PRO A 232 3.16 -19.19 7.45
N VAL A 233 3.01 -18.06 8.14
CA VAL A 233 3.00 -16.70 7.54
C VAL A 233 3.93 -15.74 8.28
N TYR A 234 4.84 -15.10 7.55
CA TYR A 234 5.60 -13.95 8.06
C TYR A 234 5.05 -12.66 7.44
N LEU A 235 4.49 -11.80 8.28
CA LEU A 235 3.90 -10.52 7.92
C LEU A 235 4.94 -9.40 8.08
N VAL A 236 5.17 -8.61 7.03
CA VAL A 236 6.21 -7.57 7.02
C VAL A 236 5.63 -6.26 6.48
N GLY A 237 5.95 -5.12 7.10
CA GLY A 237 5.51 -3.81 6.65
C GLY A 237 6.29 -2.69 7.30
N GLY A 238 5.81 -1.45 7.19
CA GLY A 238 6.45 -0.32 7.84
C GLY A 238 5.49 0.82 8.15
N TRP A 239 5.78 1.62 9.16
CA TRP A 239 4.85 2.63 9.69
C TRP A 239 4.40 3.70 8.70
N MET A 240 5.18 3.94 7.64
CA MET A 240 4.80 4.88 6.58
C MET A 240 3.92 4.23 5.51
N ASP A 241 3.73 2.91 5.56
CA ASP A 241 2.93 2.14 4.63
C ASP A 241 1.46 2.02 5.11
N PRO A 242 0.47 2.23 4.23
CA PRO A 242 -0.94 2.18 4.62
C PRO A 242 -1.43 0.79 5.04
N TYR A 243 -0.75 -0.30 4.64
CA TYR A 243 -1.21 -1.67 4.91
C TYR A 243 -0.77 -2.21 6.27
N THR A 244 -0.15 -1.38 7.11
CA THR A 244 0.41 -1.80 8.41
C THR A 244 -0.61 -2.44 9.34
N ASN A 245 -1.87 -1.97 9.32
CA ASN A 245 -2.95 -2.49 10.17
C ASN A 245 -3.19 -3.99 9.97
N THR A 246 -2.99 -4.50 8.75
CA THR A 246 -3.17 -5.91 8.38
C THR A 246 -2.29 -6.83 9.22
N ILE A 247 -1.07 -6.40 9.53
CA ILE A 247 -0.11 -7.20 10.30
C ILE A 247 -0.71 -7.55 11.66
N PHE A 248 -1.26 -6.55 12.35
CA PHE A 248 -1.89 -6.72 13.65
C PHE A 248 -3.13 -7.60 13.59
N ARG A 249 -4.04 -7.37 12.62
CA ARG A 249 -5.24 -8.21 12.42
C ARG A 249 -4.88 -9.67 12.15
N MET A 250 -3.89 -9.93 11.32
CA MET A 250 -3.46 -11.28 10.96
C MET A 250 -2.76 -11.98 12.13
N LEU A 251 -1.93 -11.26 12.90
CA LEU A 251 -1.29 -11.79 14.12
C LEU A 251 -2.29 -12.13 15.22
N GLU A 252 -3.43 -11.44 15.28
CA GLU A 252 -4.51 -11.77 16.21
C GLU A 252 -5.30 -13.02 15.73
N ASN A 253 -5.67 -13.05 14.44
CA ASN A 253 -6.70 -13.97 13.96
C ASN A 253 -6.24 -15.31 13.38
N LEU A 254 -5.09 -15.38 12.71
CA LEU A 254 -4.52 -16.65 12.23
C LEU A 254 -4.36 -17.68 13.39
N LYS A 255 -4.14 -18.95 13.08
CA LYS A 255 -3.81 -19.99 14.11
C LYS A 255 -2.57 -20.81 13.76
N VAL A 256 -2.00 -20.55 12.60
CA VAL A 256 -0.74 -21.11 12.11
C VAL A 256 0.46 -20.44 12.77
N PRO A 257 1.67 -21.05 12.70
CA PRO A 257 2.91 -20.35 13.04
C PRO A 257 3.03 -19.05 12.25
N ARG A 258 3.32 -17.96 12.95
CA ARG A 258 3.35 -16.62 12.33
C ARG A 258 4.26 -15.66 13.07
N LYS A 259 4.78 -14.69 12.32
CA LYS A 259 5.58 -13.58 12.84
C LYS A 259 5.17 -12.26 12.19
N GLY A 260 5.40 -11.16 12.88
CA GLY A 260 5.25 -9.80 12.38
C GLY A 260 6.55 -9.02 12.46
N LEU A 261 6.82 -8.20 11.44
CA LEU A 261 7.94 -7.29 11.38
C LEU A 261 7.49 -5.92 10.84
N ILE A 262 7.65 -4.87 11.64
CA ILE A 262 7.26 -3.51 11.25
C ILE A 262 8.44 -2.56 11.43
N GLY A 263 8.97 -2.02 10.34
CA GLY A 263 10.02 -0.99 10.38
C GLY A 263 9.48 0.43 10.19
N PRO A 264 10.37 1.43 10.09
CA PRO A 264 9.97 2.81 9.77
C PRO A 264 9.72 3.06 8.28
N TRP A 265 9.81 2.01 7.45
CA TRP A 265 9.81 2.11 5.98
C TRP A 265 8.44 2.50 5.41
N GLY A 266 8.43 3.03 4.20
CA GLY A 266 7.27 3.06 3.31
C GLY A 266 7.03 1.72 2.61
N HIS A 267 6.31 1.75 1.50
CA HIS A 267 5.92 0.61 0.66
C HIS A 267 7.11 -0.02 -0.09
N LYS A 268 8.07 -0.59 0.65
CA LYS A 268 9.37 -1.10 0.17
C LYS A 268 9.80 -2.36 0.94
N TYR A 269 10.79 -3.07 0.39
CA TYR A 269 11.44 -4.15 1.13
C TYR A 269 12.40 -3.58 2.19
N PRO A 270 12.50 -4.20 3.38
CA PRO A 270 13.31 -3.65 4.47
C PRO A 270 14.82 -3.54 4.21
N ASN A 271 15.38 -4.29 3.26
CA ASN A 271 16.81 -4.22 2.89
C ASN A 271 17.19 -3.00 2.04
N PHE A 272 16.21 -2.26 1.53
CA PHE A 272 16.41 -1.00 0.83
C PHE A 272 15.26 -0.01 1.11
N GLY A 273 14.59 -0.19 2.25
CA GLY A 273 13.44 0.60 2.65
C GLY A 273 13.86 1.95 3.23
N TYR A 274 13.14 2.99 2.84
CA TYR A 274 13.26 4.33 3.39
C TYR A 274 11.93 4.76 4.01
N PRO A 275 11.94 5.58 5.07
CA PRO A 275 13.10 5.92 5.91
C PRO A 275 13.78 4.70 6.52
N GLY A 276 15.10 4.75 6.69
CA GLY A 276 15.87 3.75 7.43
C GLY A 276 15.56 3.72 8.94
N PRO A 277 16.17 2.79 9.70
CA PRO A 277 17.27 1.94 9.26
C PRO A 277 16.82 0.80 8.34
N GLN A 278 17.63 0.55 7.30
CA GLN A 278 17.56 -0.69 6.53
C GLN A 278 18.12 -1.85 7.36
N ILE A 279 17.59 -3.05 7.12
CA ILE A 279 17.98 -4.25 7.87
C ILE A 279 18.36 -5.40 6.95
N GLY A 280 19.06 -6.39 7.48
CA GLY A 280 19.38 -7.66 6.83
C GLY A 280 18.15 -8.55 6.59
N PHE A 281 17.19 -8.08 5.81
CA PHE A 281 15.92 -8.75 5.56
C PHE A 281 16.07 -10.05 4.77
N LEU A 282 16.98 -10.07 3.80
CA LEU A 282 17.24 -11.29 3.04
C LEU A 282 17.79 -12.39 3.96
N GLN A 283 18.61 -12.03 4.94
CA GLN A 283 19.11 -12.96 5.95
C GLN A 283 17.99 -13.49 6.84
N GLU A 284 17.06 -12.64 7.26
CA GLU A 284 15.89 -13.07 8.03
C GLU A 284 14.94 -13.95 7.21
N SER A 285 14.77 -13.63 5.92
CA SER A 285 13.99 -14.44 4.98
C SER A 285 14.60 -15.83 4.83
N ILE A 286 15.92 -15.94 4.69
CA ILE A 286 16.61 -17.26 4.64
C ILE A 286 16.35 -18.07 5.91
N ARG A 287 16.36 -17.46 7.10
CA ARG A 287 16.05 -18.18 8.35
C ARG A 287 14.64 -18.74 8.37
N TRP A 288 13.68 -17.99 7.81
CA TRP A 288 12.30 -18.43 7.67
C TRP A 288 12.18 -19.58 6.66
N TRP A 289 12.82 -19.44 5.50
CA TRP A 289 12.82 -20.47 4.47
C TRP A 289 13.51 -21.75 4.90
N ASP A 290 14.65 -21.66 5.57
CA ASP A 290 15.40 -22.82 6.04
C ASP A 290 14.56 -23.63 7.04
N LYS A 291 13.80 -22.95 7.91
CA LYS A 291 12.87 -23.59 8.85
C LYS A 291 11.74 -24.34 8.14
N TRP A 292 11.03 -23.68 7.22
CA TRP A 292 9.78 -24.23 6.69
C TRP A 292 9.92 -25.03 5.40
N LEU A 293 10.94 -24.74 4.59
CA LEU A 293 11.16 -25.41 3.31
C LEU A 293 12.24 -26.51 3.39
N LYS A 294 13.18 -26.39 4.33
CA LYS A 294 14.27 -27.37 4.53
C LYS A 294 14.21 -28.10 5.88
N GLY A 295 13.34 -27.70 6.81
CA GLY A 295 13.23 -28.32 8.14
C GLY A 295 14.41 -28.04 9.07
N ILE A 296 15.18 -26.98 8.81
CA ILE A 296 16.36 -26.60 9.60
C ILE A 296 15.93 -25.74 10.78
N GLU A 297 16.35 -26.09 11.99
CA GLU A 297 16.09 -25.26 13.17
C GLU A 297 16.96 -23.99 13.17
N THR A 298 16.33 -22.83 12.91
CA THR A 298 17.00 -21.53 12.82
C THR A 298 16.79 -20.62 14.03
N GLY A 299 16.03 -21.10 15.03
CA GLY A 299 15.61 -20.35 16.21
C GLY A 299 14.63 -19.21 15.92
N ILE A 300 14.16 -19.03 14.68
CA ILE A 300 13.28 -17.90 14.32
C ILE A 300 11.93 -17.94 15.07
N MET A 301 11.46 -19.13 15.43
CA MET A 301 10.22 -19.33 16.18
C MET A 301 10.41 -19.23 17.70
N ASP A 302 11.64 -19.21 18.20
CA ASP A 302 11.93 -18.98 19.62
C ASP A 302 11.96 -17.47 19.94
N GLU A 303 12.01 -16.63 18.90
CA GLU A 303 11.97 -15.18 19.01
C GLU A 303 10.51 -14.67 19.16
N PRO A 304 10.29 -13.46 19.73
CA PRO A 304 8.95 -12.87 19.91
C PRO A 304 8.11 -12.84 18.63
N MET A 305 6.78 -12.97 18.76
CA MET A 305 5.85 -13.01 17.62
C MET A 305 5.94 -11.76 16.76
N LEU A 306 5.97 -10.59 17.38
CA LEU A 306 6.05 -9.30 16.70
C LEU A 306 7.34 -8.60 17.10
N ARG A 307 8.05 -8.08 16.09
CA ARG A 307 9.13 -7.12 16.26
C ARG A 307 8.79 -5.85 15.49
N CYS A 308 8.75 -4.72 16.17
CA CYS A 308 8.41 -3.45 15.53
C CYS A 308 9.39 -2.34 15.92
N PHE A 309 9.48 -1.30 15.09
CA PHE A 309 10.39 -0.18 15.29
C PHE A 309 9.68 0.96 16.00
N LEU A 310 10.00 1.23 17.26
CA LEU A 310 9.46 2.38 17.97
C LEU A 310 10.20 3.66 17.52
N SER A 311 9.52 4.48 16.71
CA SER A 311 10.07 5.72 16.17
C SER A 311 10.19 6.78 17.27
N GLU A 312 11.34 7.44 17.37
CA GLU A 312 11.52 8.56 18.30
C GLU A 312 10.96 9.87 17.71
N THR A 313 10.74 10.85 18.60
CA THR A 313 10.41 12.23 18.24
C THR A 313 11.30 12.75 17.11
N SER A 314 10.66 13.22 16.04
CA SER A 314 11.33 13.79 14.87
C SER A 314 10.56 14.99 14.35
N ARG A 315 11.28 15.98 13.80
CA ARG A 315 10.64 17.13 13.12
C ARG A 315 9.86 16.68 11.88
N PRO A 316 8.79 17.39 11.50
CA PRO A 316 8.05 17.07 10.29
C PRO A 316 8.91 17.31 9.06
N ALA A 317 8.92 16.34 8.17
CA ALA A 317 9.56 16.43 6.87
C ALA A 317 8.86 15.47 5.91
N PRO A 318 8.50 15.92 4.68
CA PRO A 318 7.92 15.07 3.65
C PRO A 318 8.81 13.89 3.22
N TYR A 319 10.11 13.95 3.56
CA TYR A 319 11.05 12.87 3.36
C TYR A 319 12.17 12.94 4.39
N VAL A 320 12.60 11.78 4.87
CA VAL A 320 13.76 11.60 5.74
C VAL A 320 14.50 10.32 5.34
N GLU A 321 15.81 10.39 5.26
CA GLU A 321 16.64 9.22 4.89
C GLU A 321 16.63 8.15 5.99
N THR A 322 16.61 8.54 7.26
CA THR A 322 16.57 7.62 8.40
C THR A 322 15.74 8.22 9.51
N ARG A 323 14.93 7.39 10.19
CA ARG A 323 14.22 7.76 11.42
C ARG A 323 14.97 7.24 12.65
N PRO A 324 15.18 8.08 13.68
CA PRO A 324 15.69 7.60 14.96
C PRO A 324 14.62 6.72 15.64
N GLY A 325 15.07 5.77 16.45
CA GLY A 325 14.20 4.83 17.13
C GLY A 325 14.89 3.55 17.55
N SER A 326 14.10 2.62 18.07
CA SER A 326 14.60 1.34 18.59
C SER A 326 13.66 0.19 18.24
N TRP A 327 14.21 -1.02 18.14
CA TRP A 327 13.39 -2.22 17.92
C TRP A 327 12.81 -2.70 19.25
N VAL A 328 11.52 -3.01 19.26
CA VAL A 328 10.79 -3.52 20.43
C VAL A 328 10.03 -4.80 20.06
N ALA A 329 9.67 -5.59 21.07
CA ALA A 329 9.13 -6.93 20.93
C ALA A 329 7.75 -7.08 21.59
N GLU A 330 6.90 -7.92 21.00
CA GLU A 330 5.69 -8.46 21.64
C GLU A 330 5.64 -9.98 21.43
N ASP A 331 5.40 -10.72 22.51
CA ASP A 331 5.36 -12.20 22.51
C ASP A 331 4.08 -12.74 21.84
N SER A 332 3.01 -11.94 21.89
CA SER A 332 1.71 -12.17 21.29
C SER A 332 1.05 -10.83 21.00
N TRP A 333 0.10 -10.80 20.07
CA TRP A 333 -0.66 -9.58 19.79
C TRP A 333 -2.18 -9.79 19.85
N SER A 334 -2.86 -8.80 20.43
CA SER A 334 -4.30 -8.57 20.32
C SER A 334 -4.56 -7.15 20.77
N ASP A 335 -5.35 -6.38 20.02
CA ASP A 335 -5.62 -4.97 20.37
C ASP A 335 -6.36 -4.86 21.72
N LYS A 336 -7.10 -5.90 22.09
CA LYS A 336 -7.82 -5.98 23.38
C LYS A 336 -6.89 -6.11 24.58
N LYS A 337 -5.62 -6.48 24.35
CA LYS A 337 -4.58 -6.56 25.40
C LYS A 337 -3.77 -5.28 25.51
N CYS A 338 -3.93 -4.32 24.59
CA CYS A 338 -3.28 -3.01 24.71
C CYS A 338 -3.78 -2.29 25.96
N SER A 339 -2.87 -1.61 26.66
CA SER A 339 -3.22 -0.72 27.75
C SER A 339 -3.60 0.64 27.18
N PHE A 340 -4.75 1.16 27.55
CA PHE A 340 -5.24 2.44 27.05
C PHE A 340 -5.23 3.52 28.12
N GLN A 341 -4.71 4.69 27.78
CA GLN A 341 -5.04 5.94 28.47
C GLN A 341 -6.23 6.57 27.78
N HIS A 342 -7.31 6.80 28.53
CA HIS A 342 -8.50 7.46 28.02
C HIS A 342 -8.49 8.94 28.39
N LEU A 343 -8.60 9.77 27.37
CA LEU A 343 -8.65 11.23 27.49
C LEU A 343 -10.03 11.71 27.03
N SER A 344 -10.67 12.56 27.81
CA SER A 344 -11.91 13.23 27.43
C SER A 344 -11.65 14.44 26.55
N LEU A 345 -12.61 14.78 25.69
CA LEU A 345 -12.57 15.99 24.88
C LEU A 345 -13.05 17.21 25.68
N SER A 346 -12.36 18.33 25.52
CA SER A 346 -12.82 19.67 25.91
C SER A 346 -12.33 20.66 24.86
N PRO A 347 -12.99 21.81 24.63
CA PRO A 347 -12.54 22.74 23.59
C PRO A 347 -11.03 23.07 23.70
N GLY A 348 -10.27 22.70 22.67
CA GLY A 348 -8.82 22.91 22.61
C GLY A 348 -7.95 21.92 23.39
N LYS A 349 -8.54 20.98 24.16
CA LYS A 349 -7.80 20.15 25.13
C LYS A 349 -8.25 18.69 25.17
N LEU A 350 -7.29 17.82 25.44
CA LEU A 350 -7.48 16.44 25.86
C LEU A 350 -7.15 16.33 27.35
N THR A 351 -8.10 15.88 28.17
CA THR A 351 -7.96 15.84 29.63
C THR A 351 -8.12 14.43 30.19
N ASP A 352 -7.35 14.09 31.23
CA ASP A 352 -7.53 12.83 31.95
C ASP A 352 -8.89 12.78 32.68
N GLY A 353 -9.48 11.59 32.72
CA GLY A 353 -10.74 11.35 33.44
C GLY A 353 -11.99 11.72 32.64
N ALA A 354 -13.13 11.75 33.33
CA ALA A 354 -14.43 12.07 32.72
C ALA A 354 -14.45 13.50 32.18
N SER A 355 -15.18 13.72 31.09
CA SER A 355 -15.34 15.06 30.52
C SER A 355 -16.06 15.96 31.53
N ASN A 356 -15.52 17.17 31.71
CA ASN A 356 -16.15 18.23 32.51
C ASN A 356 -16.78 19.31 31.62
N SER A 357 -16.69 19.14 30.30
CA SER A 357 -17.24 20.07 29.31
C SER A 357 -18.67 19.67 28.95
N ASN A 358 -19.53 20.66 28.76
CA ASN A 358 -20.85 20.50 28.12
C ASN A 358 -20.90 21.20 26.76
N ASP A 359 -19.72 21.54 26.22
CA ASP A 359 -19.61 22.32 25.00
C ASP A 359 -19.93 21.45 23.79
N LYS A 360 -20.61 22.07 22.83
CA LYS A 360 -20.80 21.55 21.49
C LYS A 360 -20.10 22.51 20.55
N ILE A 361 -19.18 21.98 19.76
CA ILE A 361 -18.35 22.79 18.87
C ILE A 361 -18.53 22.36 17.42
N ASP A 362 -18.67 23.35 16.55
CA ASP A 362 -18.92 23.15 15.13
C ASP A 362 -17.63 23.22 14.31
N ILE A 363 -17.57 22.46 13.22
CA ILE A 363 -16.51 22.51 12.23
C ILE A 363 -17.05 22.37 10.82
N CYS A 364 -16.67 23.32 9.97
CA CYS A 364 -16.81 23.26 8.53
C CYS A 364 -15.43 23.52 7.93
N SER A 365 -14.72 22.46 7.58
CA SER A 365 -13.36 22.55 7.05
C SER A 365 -13.37 23.03 5.58
N PRO A 366 -12.40 23.87 5.16
CA PRO A 366 -12.24 24.19 3.74
C PRO A 366 -11.86 22.94 2.96
N GLN A 367 -12.33 22.80 1.71
CA GLN A 367 -12.03 21.64 0.88
C GLN A 367 -10.56 21.51 0.50
N THR A 368 -9.77 22.58 0.70
CA THR A 368 -8.32 22.61 0.55
C THR A 368 -7.56 21.97 1.72
N LEU A 369 -8.27 21.47 2.75
CA LEU A 369 -7.66 20.74 3.86
C LEU A 369 -7.30 19.31 3.45
N GLY A 370 -6.06 18.91 3.73
CA GLY A 370 -5.48 17.58 3.45
C GLY A 370 -4.21 17.63 2.60
N PHE A 371 -3.88 18.77 1.99
CA PHE A 371 -2.74 18.91 1.06
C PHE A 371 -1.36 18.78 1.73
N ALA A 372 -1.22 19.12 3.02
CA ALA A 372 -0.02 18.84 3.81
C ALA A 372 -0.10 17.47 4.53
N GLY A 373 -1.20 16.73 4.36
CA GLY A 373 -1.47 15.45 5.01
C GLY A 373 -0.64 14.27 4.51
N GLY A 374 0.13 14.45 3.43
CA GLY A 374 0.89 13.41 2.74
C GLY A 374 0.03 12.55 1.80
N ARG A 375 0.68 11.76 0.95
CA ARG A 375 0.00 10.76 0.13
C ARG A 375 -0.54 9.61 0.99
N TRP A 376 -1.55 8.91 0.50
CA TRP A 376 -2.04 7.69 1.16
C TRP A 376 -1.04 6.54 0.99
N LEU A 377 -0.52 6.33 -0.22
CA LEU A 377 0.55 5.37 -0.50
C LEU A 377 1.91 6.09 -0.58
N ILE A 378 2.84 5.71 0.30
CA ILE A 378 4.17 6.31 0.41
C ILE A 378 5.23 5.25 0.13
N PHE A 379 6.05 5.45 -0.90
CA PHE A 379 7.17 4.58 -1.27
C PHE A 379 8.47 4.91 -0.54
N GLY A 380 8.48 5.99 0.24
CA GLY A 380 9.63 6.43 1.01
C GLY A 380 10.63 7.25 0.19
N VAL A 381 10.16 8.06 -0.76
CA VAL A 381 10.98 8.99 -1.54
C VAL A 381 10.60 10.44 -1.27
N GLU A 382 11.31 11.38 -1.90
CA GLU A 382 11.11 12.82 -1.71
C GLU A 382 9.67 13.27 -2.00
N GLY A 383 9.08 14.03 -1.06
CA GLY A 383 7.83 14.76 -1.29
C GLY A 383 6.54 13.94 -1.16
N GLU A 384 6.60 12.68 -0.72
CA GLU A 384 5.40 11.84 -0.54
C GLU A 384 4.83 11.88 0.89
N GLY A 385 5.70 12.03 1.89
CA GLY A 385 5.32 12.04 3.29
C GLY A 385 4.58 13.31 3.71
N PRO A 386 3.96 13.31 4.90
CA PRO A 386 3.28 14.48 5.43
C PRO A 386 4.26 15.63 5.67
N ALA A 387 3.81 16.85 5.33
CA ALA A 387 4.51 18.07 5.69
C ALA A 387 4.17 18.47 7.15
N ASP A 388 4.55 19.68 7.56
CA ASP A 388 4.24 20.19 8.89
C ASP A 388 2.72 20.38 9.07
N GLN A 389 2.13 19.68 10.04
CA GLN A 389 0.67 19.67 10.23
C GLN A 389 0.13 20.96 10.85
N ARG A 390 0.97 21.97 11.13
CA ARG A 390 0.47 23.33 11.39
C ARG A 390 -0.39 23.87 10.25
N LEU A 391 -0.09 23.47 9.01
CA LEU A 391 -0.85 23.87 7.81
C LEU A 391 -2.29 23.31 7.86
N GLU A 392 -2.48 22.13 8.44
CA GLU A 392 -3.78 21.45 8.55
C GLU A 392 -4.57 21.93 9.78
N ALA A 393 -3.89 22.41 10.82
CA ALA A 393 -4.53 22.85 12.06
C ALA A 393 -5.49 24.03 11.85
N GLY A 394 -5.24 24.90 10.85
CA GLY A 394 -6.07 26.07 10.57
C GLY A 394 -7.48 25.74 10.04
N GLY A 395 -7.69 24.55 9.47
CA GLY A 395 -8.99 24.10 8.97
C GLY A 395 -9.64 22.99 9.81
N SER A 396 -9.12 22.74 11.02
CA SER A 396 -9.51 21.61 11.88
C SER A 396 -9.87 22.07 13.30
N LEU A 397 -10.69 21.28 14.01
CA LEU A 397 -10.81 21.38 15.46
C LEU A 397 -9.64 20.66 16.11
N VAL A 398 -8.86 21.38 16.90
CA VAL A 398 -7.66 20.83 17.56
C VAL A 398 -7.89 20.60 19.05
N PHE A 399 -7.39 19.47 19.54
CA PHE A 399 -7.40 19.09 20.94
C PHE A 399 -6.00 18.62 21.32
N ASP A 400 -5.35 19.32 22.25
CA ASP A 400 -4.00 19.01 22.67
C ASP A 400 -3.98 18.40 24.08
N THR A 401 -3.11 17.41 24.29
CA THR A 401 -2.76 16.98 25.64
C THR A 401 -1.98 18.07 26.36
N GLU A 402 -1.84 17.95 27.69
CA GLU A 402 -0.73 18.62 28.37
C GLU A 402 0.62 18.05 27.89
N PRO A 403 1.73 18.81 28.00
CA PRO A 403 3.03 18.32 27.60
C PRO A 403 3.42 17.08 28.41
N PHE A 404 3.98 16.08 27.74
CA PHE A 404 4.49 14.91 28.41
C PHE A 404 5.65 15.30 29.34
N THR A 405 5.67 14.78 30.56
CA THR A 405 6.73 15.07 31.55
C THR A 405 7.86 14.03 31.52
N LYS A 406 7.63 12.89 30.87
CA LYS A 406 8.58 11.80 30.68
C LYS A 406 8.40 11.19 29.28
N PRO A 407 9.42 10.51 28.74
CA PRO A 407 9.25 9.73 27.51
C PRO A 407 8.11 8.74 27.67
N THR A 408 7.21 8.69 26.68
CA THR A 408 6.04 7.82 26.71
C THR A 408 5.93 7.04 25.41
N ASP A 409 5.86 5.72 25.52
CA ASP A 409 5.80 4.81 24.40
C ASP A 409 4.35 4.49 24.06
N PHE A 410 4.03 4.58 22.77
CA PHE A 410 2.74 4.19 22.24
C PHE A 410 2.95 3.12 21.18
N LEU A 411 2.17 2.04 21.28
CA LEU A 411 2.16 0.96 20.30
C LEU A 411 0.77 0.37 20.20
N GLY A 412 0.16 0.52 19.04
CA GLY A 412 -1.18 0.01 18.76
C GLY A 412 -2.07 1.04 18.07
N PRO A 413 -3.38 0.78 17.97
CA PRO A 413 -4.32 1.67 17.33
C PRO A 413 -4.94 2.66 18.33
N PRO A 414 -4.92 3.98 18.08
CA PRO A 414 -5.78 4.91 18.81
C PRO A 414 -7.25 4.64 18.53
N THR A 415 -8.10 4.80 19.54
CA THR A 415 -9.55 4.75 19.41
C THR A 415 -10.15 6.11 19.70
N LEU A 416 -11.04 6.59 18.86
CA LEU A 416 -11.71 7.86 19.00
C LEU A 416 -13.22 7.63 19.07
N ASP A 417 -13.80 7.89 20.23
CA ASP A 417 -15.24 7.86 20.44
C ASP A 417 -15.80 9.28 20.32
N LEU A 418 -16.82 9.46 19.49
CA LEU A 418 -17.47 10.76 19.26
C LEU A 418 -18.99 10.63 19.39
N HIS A 419 -19.59 11.66 19.97
CA HIS A 419 -21.00 11.96 19.82
C HIS A 419 -21.11 13.16 18.85
N ILE A 420 -21.58 12.89 17.64
CA ILE A 420 -21.42 13.78 16.48
C ILE A 420 -22.73 13.95 15.72
N ALA A 421 -23.03 15.18 15.31
CA ALA A 421 -24.11 15.50 14.39
C ALA A 421 -23.57 16.12 13.10
N SER A 422 -24.33 16.03 12.01
CA SER A 422 -24.06 16.77 10.77
C SER A 422 -25.27 17.60 10.38
N ASN A 423 -25.06 18.73 9.71
CA ASN A 423 -26.13 19.49 9.09
C ASN A 423 -26.60 18.92 7.74
N LYS A 424 -25.96 17.86 7.23
CA LYS A 424 -26.28 17.19 5.96
C LYS A 424 -26.50 15.68 6.17
N SER A 425 -27.11 15.04 5.19
CA SER A 425 -27.40 13.59 5.20
C SER A 425 -26.19 12.70 4.85
N ASN A 426 -25.16 13.27 4.22
CA ASN A 426 -23.92 12.60 3.87
C ASN A 426 -22.76 13.48 4.30
N ALA A 427 -21.90 12.95 5.16
CA ALA A 427 -20.75 13.65 5.71
C ALA A 427 -19.64 12.64 6.05
N LEU A 428 -18.41 13.11 6.06
CA LEU A 428 -17.25 12.36 6.54
C LEU A 428 -16.59 13.08 7.69
N ILE A 429 -15.90 12.33 8.54
CA ILE A 429 -15.00 12.86 9.56
C ILE A 429 -13.60 12.30 9.31
N ALA A 430 -12.61 13.18 9.31
CA ALA A 430 -11.21 12.83 9.33
C ALA A 430 -10.61 13.17 10.70
N ALA A 431 -9.85 12.24 11.26
CA ALA A 431 -9.13 12.40 12.49
C ALA A 431 -7.64 12.19 12.23
N THR A 432 -6.81 13.16 12.63
CA THR A 432 -5.36 13.04 12.57
C THR A 432 -4.77 13.15 13.98
N LEU A 433 -3.83 12.27 14.28
CA LEU A 433 -3.05 12.27 15.51
C LEU A 433 -1.62 12.69 15.18
N SER A 434 -1.13 13.72 15.86
CA SER A 434 0.19 14.29 15.61
C SER A 434 0.95 14.58 16.90
N GLU A 435 2.28 14.58 16.84
CA GLU A 435 3.14 15.13 17.89
C GLU A 435 3.39 16.61 17.63
N VAL A 436 3.10 17.45 18.63
CA VAL A 436 3.46 18.87 18.66
C VAL A 436 4.75 19.02 19.46
N LEU A 437 5.81 19.47 18.81
CA LEU A 437 7.11 19.70 19.43
C LEU A 437 7.11 20.96 20.31
N PRO A 438 8.06 21.11 21.25
CA PRO A 438 8.16 22.29 22.12
C PRO A 438 8.26 23.63 21.38
N ASP A 439 8.78 23.64 20.15
CA ASP A 439 8.89 24.83 19.30
C ASP A 439 7.67 25.04 18.38
N GLY A 440 6.66 24.17 18.51
CA GLY A 440 5.40 24.24 17.77
C GLY A 440 5.38 23.53 16.43
N ALA A 441 6.49 22.93 15.95
CA ALA A 441 6.44 22.08 14.75
C ALA A 441 5.57 20.83 14.99
N VAL A 442 4.81 20.38 13.98
CA VAL A 442 3.84 19.29 14.17
C VAL A 442 4.06 18.15 13.20
N THR A 443 4.33 16.96 13.73
CA THR A 443 4.61 15.72 12.97
C THR A 443 3.39 14.79 13.01
N LYS A 444 2.85 14.44 11.85
CA LYS A 444 1.76 13.44 11.75
C LYS A 444 2.26 12.06 12.17
N ILE A 445 1.46 11.36 12.98
CA ILE A 445 1.77 10.03 13.51
C ILE A 445 0.76 8.99 13.02
N SER A 446 -0.53 9.31 13.12
CA SER A 446 -1.61 8.41 12.72
C SER A 446 -2.81 9.19 12.19
N HIS A 447 -3.72 8.51 11.51
CA HIS A 447 -4.97 9.08 11.04
C HIS A 447 -6.05 8.00 10.92
N GLY A 448 -7.30 8.46 10.81
CA GLY A 448 -8.48 7.64 10.60
C GLY A 448 -9.52 8.45 9.83
N LEU A 449 -10.31 7.75 9.04
CA LEU A 449 -11.36 8.32 8.20
C LEU A 449 -12.65 7.53 8.42
N LEU A 450 -13.78 8.21 8.43
CA LEU A 450 -15.08 7.56 8.44
C LEU A 450 -16.08 8.39 7.64
N ASN A 451 -16.69 7.78 6.63
CA ASN A 451 -17.94 8.24 6.07
C ASN A 451 -19.04 7.92 7.09
N LEU A 452 -19.69 8.94 7.66
CA LEU A 452 -20.65 8.78 8.75
C LEU A 452 -21.91 8.00 8.32
N THR A 453 -22.17 7.88 7.01
CA THR A 453 -23.22 7.00 6.51
C THR A 453 -22.87 5.51 6.63
N HIS A 454 -21.59 5.18 6.84
CA HIS A 454 -21.06 3.83 7.09
C HIS A 454 -20.79 3.56 8.58
N ARG A 455 -21.33 4.37 9.50
CA ARG A 455 -21.11 4.24 10.96
C ARG A 455 -21.50 2.89 11.57
N GLU A 456 -22.37 2.13 10.91
CA GLU A 456 -22.81 0.79 11.34
C GLU A 456 -22.19 -0.34 10.49
N GLY A 457 -21.27 -0.03 9.59
CA GLY A 457 -20.63 -0.98 8.67
C GLY A 457 -20.62 -0.51 7.23
N HIS A 458 -19.96 -1.29 6.36
CA HIS A 458 -19.71 -0.90 4.97
C HIS A 458 -20.58 -1.59 3.92
N GLN A 459 -21.44 -2.53 4.32
CA GLN A 459 -22.32 -3.25 3.38
C GLN A 459 -23.53 -2.41 3.01
N ASP A 460 -24.18 -1.83 4.01
CA ASP A 460 -25.34 -0.97 3.88
C ASP A 460 -25.02 0.41 4.46
N MET A 461 -25.27 1.45 3.67
CA MET A 461 -25.17 2.82 4.14
C MET A 461 -26.51 3.27 4.74
N LYS A 462 -26.43 4.12 5.76
CA LYS A 462 -27.59 4.80 6.36
C LYS A 462 -27.38 6.31 6.32
N PRO A 463 -28.25 7.08 5.65
CA PRO A 463 -28.20 8.53 5.71
C PRO A 463 -28.21 9.06 7.14
N LEU A 464 -27.67 10.27 7.32
CA LEU A 464 -27.82 11.03 8.56
C LEU A 464 -29.10 11.86 8.50
N GLU A 465 -29.75 12.01 9.65
CA GLU A 465 -30.79 13.02 9.84
C GLU A 465 -30.10 14.32 10.28
N PRO A 466 -30.25 15.44 9.53
CA PRO A 466 -29.60 16.70 9.89
C PRO A 466 -29.89 17.16 11.32
N GLY A 467 -28.83 17.39 12.09
CA GLY A 467 -28.87 17.84 13.49
C GLY A 467 -29.03 16.72 14.52
N GLU A 468 -29.31 15.48 14.10
CA GLU A 468 -29.35 14.32 15.00
C GLU A 468 -27.93 13.91 15.38
N PHE A 469 -27.73 13.59 16.66
CA PHE A 469 -26.44 13.11 17.15
C PHE A 469 -26.35 11.59 17.07
N TYR A 470 -25.19 11.11 16.63
CA TYR A 470 -24.83 9.70 16.53
C TYR A 470 -23.60 9.41 17.38
N GLU A 471 -23.57 8.24 18.00
CA GLU A 471 -22.36 7.69 18.61
C GLU A 471 -21.55 6.96 17.54
N VAL A 472 -20.29 7.33 17.37
CA VAL A 472 -19.37 6.70 16.43
C VAL A 472 -18.02 6.43 17.08
N THR A 473 -17.45 5.27 16.77
CA THR A 473 -16.09 4.90 17.17
C THR A 473 -15.23 4.79 15.92
N LEU A 474 -14.17 5.59 15.85
CA LEU A 474 -13.14 5.50 14.82
C LEU A 474 -11.92 4.83 15.40
N LYS A 475 -11.39 3.84 14.67
CA LYS A 475 -10.07 3.29 14.93
C LYS A 475 -9.08 3.95 13.98
N LEU A 476 -8.08 4.62 14.53
CA LEU A 476 -7.00 5.20 13.74
C LEU A 476 -5.96 4.11 13.41
N ASN A 477 -5.13 4.37 12.41
CA ASN A 477 -4.06 3.45 12.01
C ASN A 477 -3.13 3.13 13.19
N HIS A 478 -2.65 1.89 13.24
CA HIS A 478 -1.65 1.48 14.22
C HIS A 478 -0.37 2.29 14.02
N PHE A 479 0.26 2.65 15.12
CA PHE A 479 1.54 3.36 15.11
C PHE A 479 2.43 2.86 16.23
N GLY A 480 3.73 3.18 16.12
CA GLY A 480 4.75 2.87 17.10
C GLY A 480 5.67 4.07 17.29
N ASN A 481 5.43 4.88 18.32
CA ASN A 481 6.19 6.09 18.58
C ASN A 481 6.52 6.28 20.07
N ARG A 482 7.72 6.78 20.36
CA ARG A 482 8.12 7.32 21.65
C ARG A 482 8.04 8.84 21.60
N ILE A 483 7.15 9.41 22.41
CA ILE A 483 6.95 10.86 22.52
C ILE A 483 7.87 11.42 23.61
N SER A 484 8.62 12.47 23.28
CA SER A 484 9.59 13.08 24.18
C SER A 484 8.95 14.00 25.22
N PRO A 485 9.60 14.22 26.38
CA PRO A 485 9.19 15.25 27.33
C PRO A 485 9.08 16.63 26.67
N GLY A 486 8.06 17.39 27.03
CA GLY A 486 7.77 18.71 26.48
C GLY A 486 6.94 18.70 25.19
N SER A 487 6.91 17.59 24.44
CA SER A 487 5.98 17.41 23.33
C SER A 487 4.55 17.25 23.83
N ARG A 488 3.56 17.49 22.96
CA ARG A 488 2.14 17.18 23.17
C ARG A 488 1.66 16.22 22.10
N LEU A 489 0.58 15.50 22.36
CA LEU A 489 -0.21 14.88 21.29
C LEU A 489 -1.37 15.80 20.93
N ARG A 490 -1.61 15.96 19.62
CA ARG A 490 -2.71 16.70 19.03
C ARG A 490 -3.63 15.77 18.29
N LEU A 491 -4.90 15.78 18.65
CA LEU A 491 -5.99 15.30 17.82
C LEU A 491 -6.53 16.47 17.00
N ALA A 492 -6.58 16.35 15.68
CA ALA A 492 -7.25 17.31 14.80
C ALA A 492 -8.40 16.63 14.04
N LEU A 493 -9.59 17.22 14.12
CA LEU A 493 -10.84 16.74 13.52
C LEU A 493 -11.29 17.67 12.40
N SER A 494 -11.65 17.10 11.24
CA SER A 494 -12.10 17.86 10.08
C SER A 494 -13.23 17.19 9.30
N SER A 495 -14.03 18.01 8.61
CA SER A 495 -15.20 17.54 7.83
C SER A 495 -14.89 17.20 6.36
N THR A 496 -13.62 17.31 5.97
CA THR A 496 -13.07 16.93 4.66
C THR A 496 -11.56 16.64 4.79
N TYR A 497 -10.97 15.94 3.82
CA TYR A 497 -9.53 15.65 3.81
C TYR A 497 -9.02 15.31 2.38
N PHE A 498 -9.19 16.25 1.46
CA PHE A 498 -8.74 16.14 0.06
C PHE A 498 -7.28 16.62 -0.06
N PRO A 499 -6.41 15.97 -0.86
CA PRO A 499 -6.68 14.97 -1.87
C PRO A 499 -6.55 13.51 -1.42
N MET A 500 -6.56 13.20 -0.12
CA MET A 500 -6.52 11.79 0.31
C MET A 500 -7.81 11.07 -0.05
N VAL A 501 -8.95 11.68 0.27
CA VAL A 501 -10.29 11.17 -0.06
C VAL A 501 -11.12 12.19 -0.81
N TRP A 502 -12.06 11.71 -1.61
CA TRP A 502 -13.02 12.55 -2.31
C TRP A 502 -13.99 13.26 -1.35
N PRO A 503 -14.34 14.54 -1.60
CA PRO A 503 -15.30 15.26 -0.77
C PRO A 503 -16.72 14.67 -0.82
N SER A 504 -17.48 14.90 0.26
CA SER A 504 -18.93 14.72 0.31
C SER A 504 -19.65 15.52 -0.79
N PRO A 505 -20.88 15.16 -1.21
CA PRO A 505 -21.60 15.89 -2.27
C PRO A 505 -21.86 17.37 -1.96
N GLN A 506 -21.91 17.72 -0.68
CA GLN A 506 -22.15 19.07 -0.18
C GLN A 506 -21.14 19.39 0.93
N ALA A 507 -20.82 20.68 1.11
CA ALA A 507 -20.02 21.10 2.25
C ALA A 507 -20.80 20.85 3.54
N THR A 508 -20.15 20.20 4.51
CA THR A 508 -20.79 19.75 5.75
C THR A 508 -20.20 20.44 6.97
N THR A 509 -21.08 20.92 7.83
CA THR A 509 -20.76 21.31 9.20
C THR A 509 -21.02 20.13 10.12
N LEU A 510 -20.02 19.74 10.90
CA LEU A 510 -20.14 18.74 11.95
C LEU A 510 -20.21 19.43 13.30
N THR A 511 -21.06 18.93 14.21
CA THR A 511 -21.13 19.37 15.60
C THR A 511 -20.61 18.25 16.50
N ILE A 512 -19.56 18.51 17.27
CA ILE A 512 -18.96 17.56 18.22
C ILE A 512 -19.42 17.89 19.63
N ASP A 513 -20.02 16.92 20.31
CA ASP A 513 -20.38 17.02 21.72
C ASP A 513 -19.20 16.56 22.60
N CYS A 514 -18.48 17.53 23.19
CA CYS A 514 -17.30 17.26 24.01
C CYS A 514 -17.62 16.54 25.32
N ALA A 515 -18.88 16.54 25.78
CA ALA A 515 -19.27 15.83 27.00
C ALA A 515 -19.20 14.30 26.84
N LYS A 516 -19.34 13.81 25.60
CA LYS A 516 -19.53 12.40 25.26
C LYS A 516 -18.50 11.84 24.28
N GLY A 517 -17.37 12.54 24.09
CA GLY A 517 -16.28 12.07 23.25
C GLY A 517 -14.97 11.89 24.01
N GLY A 518 -14.10 11.05 23.45
CA GLY A 518 -12.82 10.73 24.06
C GLY A 518 -11.85 10.02 23.12
N LEU A 519 -10.57 10.12 23.45
CA LEU A 519 -9.46 9.49 22.75
C LEU A 519 -8.82 8.44 23.66
N GLY A 520 -8.82 7.19 23.22
CA GLY A 520 -8.02 6.11 23.77
C GLY A 520 -6.65 6.06 23.09
N LEU A 521 -5.59 6.25 23.86
CA LEU A 521 -4.21 6.14 23.41
C LEU A 521 -3.58 4.81 23.87
N PRO A 522 -2.98 4.02 22.97
CA PRO A 522 -2.42 2.71 23.30
C PRO A 522 -1.04 2.85 23.92
N ILE A 523 -0.97 2.99 25.24
CA ILE A 523 0.29 3.09 25.98
C ILE A 523 0.97 1.73 26.03
N ARG A 524 2.21 1.69 25.57
CA ARG A 524 3.07 0.52 25.68
C ARG A 524 3.74 0.47 27.05
N GLN A 525 3.72 -0.70 27.67
CA GLN A 525 4.47 -0.97 28.89
C GLN A 525 5.88 -1.47 28.56
N ASP A 526 6.83 -1.27 29.48
CA ASP A 526 8.19 -1.79 29.33
C ASP A 526 8.15 -3.31 29.16
N ASN A 527 8.82 -3.82 28.12
CA ASN A 527 8.88 -5.25 27.84
C ASN A 527 10.33 -5.76 27.99
N PRO A 528 10.62 -6.69 28.92
CA PRO A 528 11.97 -7.26 29.07
C PRO A 528 12.53 -7.90 27.80
N LEU A 529 11.66 -8.35 26.89
CA LEU A 529 12.05 -8.95 25.61
C LEU A 529 12.75 -7.97 24.67
N ASP A 530 12.56 -6.66 24.84
CA ASP A 530 13.19 -5.64 24.00
C ASP A 530 14.73 -5.77 24.07
N SER A 531 15.25 -5.97 25.28
CA SER A 531 16.69 -6.18 25.54
C SER A 531 17.23 -7.52 25.03
N GLN A 532 16.35 -8.47 24.73
CA GLN A 532 16.68 -9.82 24.25
C GLN A 532 16.60 -9.93 22.72
N LEU A 533 16.13 -8.87 22.04
CA LEU A 533 16.06 -8.87 20.59
C LEU A 533 17.45 -9.03 19.97
N ARG A 534 17.56 -10.06 19.14
CA ARG A 534 18.75 -10.26 18.32
C ARG A 534 18.95 -9.05 17.38
N PRO A 535 20.14 -8.44 17.32
CA PRO A 535 20.42 -7.41 16.33
C PRO A 535 20.27 -7.95 14.90
N PHE A 536 19.66 -7.16 14.01
CA PHE A 536 19.67 -7.48 12.60
C PHE A 536 21.09 -7.39 12.05
N ARG A 537 21.40 -8.27 11.10
CA ARG A 537 22.61 -8.09 10.28
C ARG A 537 22.45 -6.85 9.39
N PRO A 538 23.54 -6.24 8.90
CA PRO A 538 23.46 -5.19 7.89
C PRO A 538 22.68 -5.66 6.65
N ALA A 539 21.97 -4.71 6.02
CA ALA A 539 21.29 -4.96 4.75
C ALA A 539 22.29 -5.42 3.67
N VAL A 540 21.84 -6.34 2.83
CA VAL A 540 22.58 -6.81 1.65
C VAL A 540 21.64 -6.77 0.46
N ASN A 541 22.18 -6.36 -0.69
CA ASN A 541 21.45 -6.22 -1.93
C ASN A 541 22.32 -6.75 -3.07
N GLY A 542 21.71 -7.46 -4.03
CA GLY A 542 22.29 -7.62 -5.36
C GLY A 542 22.20 -6.32 -6.17
N ALA A 543 22.52 -6.40 -7.45
CA ALA A 543 22.43 -5.26 -8.37
C ALA A 543 22.06 -5.74 -9.78
N LEU A 544 21.36 -4.89 -10.51
CA LEU A 544 21.16 -5.01 -11.95
C LEU A 544 22.16 -4.11 -12.68
N SER A 545 22.77 -4.60 -13.76
CA SER A 545 23.62 -3.77 -14.61
C SER A 545 22.74 -3.06 -15.64
N GLN A 546 22.74 -1.73 -15.60
CA GLN A 546 21.95 -0.91 -16.50
C GLN A 546 22.66 0.40 -16.82
N ILE A 547 22.38 0.92 -18.01
CA ILE A 547 22.85 2.21 -18.49
C ILE A 547 21.72 3.22 -18.37
N GLU A 548 22.00 4.34 -17.70
CA GLU A 548 21.12 5.50 -17.66
C GLU A 548 21.15 6.23 -19.01
N LEU A 549 20.00 6.40 -19.64
CA LEU A 549 19.81 7.14 -20.89
C LEU A 549 19.12 8.48 -20.67
N ARG A 550 18.25 8.57 -19.66
CA ARG A 550 17.65 9.80 -19.13
C ARG A 550 17.61 9.68 -17.60
N PRO A 551 18.08 10.69 -16.85
CA PRO A 551 18.08 10.63 -15.40
C PRO A 551 16.65 10.68 -14.84
N VAL A 552 16.51 10.18 -13.61
CA VAL A 552 15.29 10.35 -12.82
C VAL A 552 15.05 11.82 -12.48
N ASN A 553 13.79 12.23 -12.38
CA ASN A 553 13.41 13.56 -11.94
C ASN A 553 12.04 13.52 -11.27
N HIS A 554 11.97 13.92 -10.00
CA HIS A 554 10.73 13.95 -9.23
C HIS A 554 10.48 15.35 -8.67
N LYS A 555 9.24 15.80 -8.73
CA LYS A 555 8.82 17.07 -8.17
C LYS A 555 7.39 16.99 -7.65
N THR A 556 7.25 17.21 -6.36
CA THR A 556 5.94 17.35 -5.70
C THR A 556 5.82 18.73 -5.08
N PHE A 557 4.72 19.44 -5.36
CA PHE A 557 4.45 20.74 -4.76
C PHE A 557 2.95 21.08 -4.77
N VAL A 558 2.56 22.00 -3.90
CA VAL A 558 1.21 22.56 -3.85
C VAL A 558 1.26 24.00 -4.34
N SER A 559 0.30 24.40 -5.18
CA SER A 559 0.11 25.78 -5.62
C SER A 559 -1.27 26.27 -5.19
N GLN A 560 -1.38 27.55 -4.85
CA GLN A 560 -2.65 28.23 -4.60
C GLN A 560 -2.74 29.46 -5.48
N ASP A 561 -3.81 29.54 -6.27
CA ASP A 561 -4.16 30.73 -7.04
C ASP A 561 -5.04 31.64 -6.17
N TRP A 562 -4.62 32.89 -5.95
CA TRP A 562 -5.35 33.82 -5.08
C TRP A 562 -6.55 34.48 -5.77
N ASP A 563 -6.57 34.53 -7.10
CA ASP A 563 -7.68 35.13 -7.84
C ASP A 563 -8.87 34.16 -7.91
N THR A 564 -8.59 32.87 -8.12
CA THR A 564 -9.62 31.81 -8.17
C THR A 564 -9.82 31.11 -6.82
N GLN A 565 -8.87 31.23 -5.90
CA GLN A 565 -8.75 30.45 -4.65
C GLN A 565 -8.49 28.94 -4.83
N GLU A 566 -8.25 28.46 -6.06
CA GLU A 566 -7.99 27.04 -6.31
C GLU A 566 -6.65 26.61 -5.69
N ALA A 567 -6.68 25.51 -4.93
CA ALA A 567 -5.48 24.81 -4.50
C ALA A 567 -5.26 23.56 -5.38
N THR A 568 -4.02 23.33 -5.81
CA THR A 568 -3.65 22.19 -6.65
C THR A 568 -2.38 21.52 -6.15
N LEU A 569 -2.44 20.19 -5.99
CA LEU A 569 -1.30 19.30 -5.75
C LEU A 569 -0.77 18.88 -7.11
N HIS A 570 0.52 19.06 -7.34
CA HIS A 570 1.22 18.61 -8.53
C HIS A 570 2.23 17.55 -8.10
N VAL A 571 2.15 16.37 -8.69
CA VAL A 571 3.15 15.31 -8.59
C VAL A 571 3.67 15.05 -9.99
N ASP A 572 4.95 15.27 -10.22
CA ASP A 572 5.66 14.97 -11.47
C ASP A 572 6.72 13.91 -11.15
N TRP A 573 6.67 12.78 -11.84
CA TRP A 573 7.47 11.60 -11.54
C TRP A 573 8.03 11.00 -12.83
N ASP A 574 9.29 11.31 -13.14
CA ASP A 574 10.09 10.66 -14.19
C ASP A 574 11.02 9.63 -13.54
N ASP A 575 10.76 8.33 -13.75
CA ASP A 575 11.69 7.26 -13.38
C ASP A 575 12.87 7.16 -14.35
N GLY A 576 13.01 8.11 -15.28
CA GLY A 576 14.09 8.17 -16.25
C GLY A 576 13.90 7.18 -17.39
N LYS A 577 15.01 6.89 -18.07
CA LYS A 577 15.07 5.93 -19.17
C LYS A 577 16.34 5.11 -19.03
N TRP A 578 16.20 3.79 -19.09
CA TRP A 578 17.25 2.83 -18.77
C TRP A 578 17.40 1.80 -19.87
N LYS A 579 18.62 1.30 -20.05
CA LYS A 579 18.91 0.11 -20.86
C LYS A 579 19.48 -0.97 -19.96
N ILE A 580 18.88 -2.16 -19.95
CA ILE A 580 19.40 -3.32 -19.22
C ILE A 580 20.53 -3.94 -20.04
N ASP A 581 21.72 -4.09 -19.45
CA ASP A 581 22.91 -4.53 -20.20
C ASP A 581 22.78 -5.96 -20.70
N GLN A 582 22.26 -6.86 -19.86
CA GLN A 582 22.20 -8.30 -20.16
C GLN A 582 21.19 -8.63 -21.25
N THR A 583 20.10 -7.86 -21.34
CA THR A 583 19.02 -8.14 -22.30
C THR A 583 19.02 -7.17 -23.46
N GLY A 584 19.61 -5.97 -23.32
CA GLY A 584 19.51 -4.87 -24.28
C GLY A 584 18.15 -4.17 -24.29
N TRP A 585 17.20 -4.55 -23.41
CA TRP A 585 15.88 -3.93 -23.31
C TRP A 585 16.00 -2.50 -22.82
N VAL A 586 15.36 -1.56 -23.51
CA VAL A 586 15.28 -0.17 -23.08
C VAL A 586 13.86 0.12 -22.61
N TYR A 587 13.72 0.79 -21.47
CA TYR A 587 12.44 1.25 -20.97
C TYR A 587 12.54 2.62 -20.31
N GLY A 588 11.46 3.40 -20.34
CA GLY A 588 11.35 4.66 -19.61
C GLY A 588 9.91 4.90 -19.20
N TRP A 589 9.72 5.60 -18.09
CA TRP A 589 8.39 5.86 -17.53
C TRP A 589 8.33 7.25 -16.90
N TRP A 590 7.31 8.00 -17.30
CA TRP A 590 6.91 9.25 -16.70
C TRP A 590 5.44 9.24 -16.30
N THR A 591 5.12 9.86 -15.17
CA THR A 591 3.76 10.04 -14.65
C THR A 591 3.59 11.44 -14.09
N MET A 592 2.43 12.04 -14.30
CA MET A 592 2.02 13.27 -13.61
C MET A 592 0.65 13.07 -12.98
N THR A 593 0.48 13.54 -11.75
CA THR A 593 -0.81 13.61 -11.05
C THR A 593 -1.11 15.05 -10.67
N LYS A 594 -2.38 15.46 -10.87
CA LYS A 594 -2.93 16.73 -10.40
C LYS A 594 -4.20 16.47 -9.61
N ALA A 595 -4.30 17.09 -8.44
CA ALA A 595 -5.53 17.12 -7.67
C ALA A 595 -5.85 18.58 -7.31
N SER A 596 -6.98 19.10 -7.77
CA SER A 596 -7.37 20.50 -7.55
C SER A 596 -8.76 20.62 -6.92
N VAL A 597 -8.98 21.68 -6.15
CA VAL A 597 -10.27 22.00 -5.50
C VAL A 597 -10.33 23.48 -5.09
N LEU A 598 -11.54 24.04 -5.08
CA LEU A 598 -11.88 25.35 -4.49
C LEU A 598 -12.28 25.18 -3.01
N PRO A 599 -11.95 26.14 -2.13
CA PRO A 599 -12.12 25.99 -0.68
C PRO A 599 -13.56 25.75 -0.21
N ASP A 600 -14.55 26.32 -0.91
CA ASP A 600 -15.95 26.28 -0.49
C ASP A 600 -16.85 25.43 -1.41
N ASP A 601 -16.29 24.78 -2.43
CA ASP A 601 -17.04 23.99 -3.40
C ASP A 601 -16.50 22.56 -3.51
N PRO A 602 -17.12 21.57 -2.84
CA PRO A 602 -16.68 20.17 -2.93
C PRO A 602 -16.85 19.57 -4.34
N LEU A 603 -17.73 20.14 -5.19
CA LEU A 603 -17.96 19.65 -6.55
C LEU A 603 -16.92 20.17 -7.55
N SER A 604 -16.08 21.12 -7.14
CA SER A 604 -14.92 21.57 -7.91
C SER A 604 -13.78 20.56 -7.91
N ALA A 605 -13.78 19.59 -6.98
CA ALA A 605 -12.73 18.61 -6.83
C ALA A 605 -12.48 17.83 -8.14
N CYS A 606 -11.21 17.79 -8.56
CA CYS A 606 -10.79 17.16 -9.79
C CYS A 606 -9.46 16.43 -9.57
N VAL A 607 -9.37 15.18 -10.03
CA VAL A 607 -8.13 14.41 -10.01
C VAL A 607 -7.82 13.95 -11.43
N GLU A 608 -6.57 14.17 -11.86
CA GLU A 608 -6.06 13.80 -13.18
C GLU A 608 -4.73 13.07 -13.04
N GLN A 609 -4.50 12.05 -13.86
CA GLN A 609 -3.20 11.42 -14.00
C GLN A 609 -2.86 11.21 -15.47
N GLY A 610 -1.71 11.72 -15.90
CA GLY A 610 -1.12 11.44 -17.21
C GLY A 610 0.08 10.52 -17.08
N TRP A 611 0.38 9.76 -18.12
CA TRP A 611 1.61 8.95 -18.17
C TRP A 611 2.15 8.81 -19.59
N GLU A 612 3.45 8.54 -19.66
CA GLU A 612 4.13 8.06 -20.85
C GLU A 612 5.00 6.86 -20.51
N ARG A 613 5.01 5.84 -21.36
CA ARG A 613 5.96 4.73 -21.30
C ARG A 613 6.64 4.55 -22.64
N GLU A 614 7.94 4.36 -22.59
CA GLU A 614 8.80 4.16 -23.74
C GLU A 614 9.45 2.79 -23.66
N PHE A 615 9.58 2.11 -24.79
CA PHE A 615 10.29 0.83 -24.90
C PHE A 615 11.11 0.78 -26.19
N GLU A 616 12.34 0.28 -26.12
CA GLU A 616 13.16 0.05 -27.32
C GLU A 616 13.82 -1.33 -27.31
N ARG A 617 13.85 -1.93 -28.50
CA ARG A 617 14.47 -3.23 -28.80
C ARG A 617 15.08 -3.16 -30.18
N ASP A 618 16.41 -3.18 -30.26
CA ASP A 618 17.16 -3.00 -31.50
C ASP A 618 16.70 -1.73 -32.23
N GLU A 619 16.11 -1.85 -33.42
CA GLU A 619 15.57 -0.72 -34.18
C GLU A 619 14.12 -0.39 -33.80
N LYS A 620 13.40 -1.24 -33.05
CA LYS A 620 12.00 -1.05 -32.68
C LYS A 620 11.87 -0.02 -31.55
N LYS A 621 11.11 1.05 -31.81
CA LYS A 621 10.76 2.07 -30.82
C LYS A 621 9.25 2.08 -30.60
N LEU A 622 8.84 1.79 -29.37
CA LEU A 622 7.44 1.72 -28.97
C LEU A 622 7.19 2.80 -27.91
N LYS A 623 6.03 3.45 -27.99
CA LYS A 623 5.57 4.39 -26.95
C LYS A 623 4.10 4.13 -26.68
N GLN A 624 3.70 4.27 -25.43
CA GLN A 624 2.32 4.49 -25.06
C GLN A 624 2.20 5.75 -24.21
N GLU A 625 1.09 6.44 -24.34
CA GLU A 625 0.74 7.56 -23.49
C GLU A 625 -0.74 7.47 -23.15
N GLY A 626 -1.11 8.03 -22.01
CA GLY A 626 -2.51 8.11 -21.64
C GLY A 626 -2.74 9.15 -20.57
N TRP A 627 -4.03 9.36 -20.33
CA TRP A 627 -4.50 10.31 -19.35
C TRP A 627 -5.85 9.85 -18.83
N VAL A 628 -6.07 10.01 -17.53
CA VAL A 628 -7.32 9.72 -16.84
C VAL A 628 -7.68 10.96 -16.03
N ARG A 629 -8.97 11.28 -15.99
CA ARG A 629 -9.55 12.33 -15.17
C ARG A 629 -10.84 11.87 -14.54
N MET A 630 -11.05 12.29 -13.31
CA MET A 630 -12.34 12.19 -12.63
C MET A 630 -12.73 13.53 -12.03
N ARG A 631 -14.03 13.79 -12.05
CA ARG A 631 -14.69 14.85 -11.28
C ARG A 631 -16.02 14.31 -10.76
N MET A 632 -16.59 14.98 -9.77
CA MET A 632 -17.91 14.60 -9.23
C MET A 632 -18.93 15.71 -9.48
N THR A 633 -20.18 15.31 -9.72
CA THR A 633 -21.36 16.14 -9.51
C THR A 633 -22.00 15.76 -8.18
N GLU A 634 -23.10 16.40 -7.81
CA GLU A 634 -23.88 15.98 -6.64
C GLU A 634 -24.32 14.52 -6.73
N THR A 635 -24.64 14.02 -7.94
CA THR A 635 -25.22 12.70 -8.16
C THR A 635 -24.33 11.68 -8.83
N SER A 636 -23.25 12.10 -9.49
CA SER A 636 -22.48 11.22 -10.38
C SER A 636 -20.97 11.45 -10.26
N MET A 637 -20.21 10.40 -10.46
CA MET A 637 -18.78 10.41 -10.73
C MET A 637 -18.58 10.33 -12.24
N ILE A 638 -17.88 11.30 -12.82
CA ILE A 638 -17.62 11.36 -14.27
C ILE A 638 -16.15 11.04 -14.48
N ILE A 639 -15.87 9.91 -15.11
CA ILE A 639 -14.52 9.43 -15.41
C ILE A 639 -14.31 9.50 -16.92
N THR A 640 -13.23 10.16 -17.35
CA THR A 640 -12.83 10.24 -18.75
C THR A 640 -11.38 9.83 -18.87
N ALA A 641 -11.04 9.07 -19.90
CA ALA A 641 -9.66 8.67 -20.13
C ALA A 641 -9.36 8.48 -21.62
N TYR A 642 -8.08 8.49 -21.98
CA TYR A 642 -7.63 7.98 -23.27
C TYR A 642 -6.31 7.22 -23.13
N ILE A 643 -6.04 6.38 -24.12
CA ILE A 643 -4.74 5.77 -24.35
C ILE A 643 -4.39 5.81 -25.83
N ASN A 644 -3.14 6.15 -26.15
CA ASN A 644 -2.58 6.08 -27.49
C ASN A 644 -1.35 5.18 -27.48
N ALA A 645 -1.14 4.45 -28.58
CA ALA A 645 0.08 3.68 -28.79
C ALA A 645 0.75 4.06 -30.11
N PHE A 646 2.08 4.08 -30.09
CA PHE A 646 2.92 4.49 -31.20
C PHE A 646 3.99 3.44 -31.49
N GLU A 647 4.17 3.14 -32.77
CA GLU A 647 5.22 2.27 -33.29
C GLU A 647 6.04 3.11 -34.27
N GLN A 648 7.35 3.25 -34.02
CA GLN A 648 8.24 4.10 -34.82
C GLN A 648 7.76 5.56 -34.96
N GLY A 649 7.20 6.11 -33.87
CA GLY A 649 6.65 7.46 -33.84
C GLY A 649 5.30 7.62 -34.57
N LYS A 650 4.80 6.60 -35.26
CA LYS A 650 3.47 6.61 -35.87
C LYS A 650 2.43 6.10 -34.89
N LYS A 651 1.36 6.85 -34.68
CA LYS A 651 0.21 6.39 -33.88
C LYS A 651 -0.46 5.20 -34.59
N ILE A 652 -0.52 4.06 -33.92
CA ILE A 652 -1.12 2.81 -34.44
C ILE A 652 -2.43 2.44 -33.73
N PHE A 653 -2.67 3.01 -32.55
CA PHE A 653 -3.87 2.73 -31.75
C PHE A 653 -4.28 3.98 -30.98
N SER A 654 -5.58 4.14 -30.78
CA SER A 654 -6.15 5.16 -29.90
C SER A 654 -7.48 4.66 -29.37
N ARG A 655 -7.74 4.89 -28.09
CA ARG A 655 -9.03 4.60 -27.46
C ARG A 655 -9.37 5.66 -26.43
N ASN A 656 -10.65 6.01 -26.39
CA ASN A 656 -11.22 6.92 -25.40
C ASN A 656 -12.20 6.15 -24.51
N TYR A 657 -12.30 6.57 -23.26
CA TYR A 657 -13.21 6.05 -22.26
C TYR A 657 -14.03 7.20 -21.69
N ARG A 658 -15.30 6.93 -21.42
CA ARG A 658 -16.17 7.82 -20.66
C ARG A 658 -17.16 6.97 -19.89
N PHE A 659 -17.16 7.13 -18.57
CA PHE A 659 -18.12 6.50 -17.68
C PHE A 659 -18.77 7.57 -16.82
N GLU A 660 -20.05 7.34 -16.52
CA GLU A 660 -20.78 8.07 -15.51
C GLU A 660 -21.33 7.06 -14.53
N VAL A 661 -20.91 7.16 -13.27
CA VAL A 661 -21.29 6.24 -12.21
C VAL A 661 -22.04 7.01 -11.13
N MET A 662 -23.26 6.60 -10.82
CA MET A 662 -24.07 7.25 -9.78
C MET A 662 -23.38 7.14 -8.42
N ARG A 663 -23.41 8.22 -7.64
CA ARG A 663 -22.90 8.26 -6.26
C ARG A 663 -23.90 7.59 -5.33
N ASP A 664 -23.37 6.84 -4.37
CA ASP A 664 -24.17 6.31 -3.29
C ASP A 664 -24.68 7.43 -2.36
N GLY A 665 -25.98 7.38 -2.05
CA GLY A 665 -26.65 8.34 -1.16
C GLY A 665 -26.84 9.75 -1.73
N ALA A 666 -26.71 9.91 -3.05
CA ALA A 666 -27.08 11.14 -3.74
C ALA A 666 -28.57 11.27 -4.07
#